data_AF-E9NTD1-F1
#
_entry.id   AF-E9NTD1-F1
#
_cell.length_a   1.000
_cell.length_b   1.000
_cell.length_c   1.000
_cell.angle_alpha   90.00
_cell.angle_beta   90.00
_cell.angle_gamma   90.00
#
_symmetry.space_group_name_H-M   'P 1'
#
loop_
_entity.id
_entity.type
_entity.pdbx_description
1 polymer ?
#
loop_
_entity_poly.entity_id
_entity_poly.type
_entity_poly.pdbx_seq_one_letter_code
_entity_poly.pdbx_strand_id
1 'polypeptide(L)'
;MWASLPAFLFLSVLFLYGCKCASGFACPRICRCFSNTIRCNNVTEMSAQTTDHRDKRLFLHHLTLHTISSHSFEGLKGVQGIEITQSVTLETIEALAFNNLPNLSEISIQNTRSLMHIGRRTFNNLPKLHYLSISNTGITTFPDIISINSLESEFILDICDNLYLLEIPPNAFTGMTKEYVTMNLYNNGIREIHDHAFNGTKIDKLVLKNNRNLRVIHRDAFKGATGPGVLDVSATALAKLPPQGLESVLVLLAQSAYALKSLPPLQGLWSLREAHLTYNSHCCALLSWNTHRDFPINSAWNNGSTYCDESDPSARVQRVIGGSADNTLVMDMPVFSDVDLLVEDEVFGNVNFHYPELDACQTRPALVCTPEADAFNPCEDNAGIQFLRVAIWLINILAITGNLTVLLVFFTSRNKLTVPRFLMCHLALADLCIGVYLLMIATVDLRTHGQYSQHAIEWQTGPGCSAAGFLSVFGGELSVYTLSSITLERWHTITNAMQVERHLVLTQAASIMAAGWLICLGMGMLPLVGVSSYTKVSMCLPMDIETPLAQAFIIIILLFNVAAFVVVCVSYVLIYLAVKNPEHPSGRSADTKIAKRMAVLIFTDFLCMAPISFFAISQGLSMPPHTGSHSDTLLIFMHQPYSLCNPFLYTALTRGFRTDACLLLRRCGCCTPNADFYRSQTLASHLNCTQKTSNPLPHSLSFYAYHIKVKDCFLNKGAT
;
A
#
# COMPACT_ATOMS: atom_id res chain seq x y z
N MET A 1 -34.00 26.60 -20.51
CA MET A 1 -35.29 26.87 -19.85
C MET A 1 -35.05 27.70 -18.60
N TRP A 2 -35.97 28.59 -18.23
CA TRP A 2 -35.99 29.28 -16.94
C TRP A 2 -37.08 28.67 -16.05
N ALA A 3 -36.77 28.43 -14.77
CA ALA A 3 -37.67 28.20 -13.61
C ALA A 3 -36.78 27.68 -12.46
N SER A 4 -36.43 28.38 -11.36
CA SER A 4 -37.18 29.19 -10.38
C SER A 4 -37.29 28.49 -9.01
N LEU A 5 -36.21 28.53 -8.23
CA LEU A 5 -36.33 28.78 -6.79
C LEU A 5 -36.70 30.28 -6.64
N PRO A 6 -37.52 30.73 -5.67
CA PRO A 6 -37.49 30.28 -4.26
C PRO A 6 -38.87 30.12 -3.56
N ALA A 7 -38.97 29.15 -2.64
CA ALA A 7 -40.14 29.02 -1.73
C ALA A 7 -39.78 28.48 -0.33
N PHE A 8 -38.82 27.56 -0.23
CA PHE A 8 -38.52 26.84 1.03
C PHE A 8 -37.74 27.63 2.11
N LEU A 9 -37.26 28.85 1.81
CA LEU A 9 -36.41 29.63 2.72
C LEU A 9 -37.17 30.52 3.72
N PHE A 10 -38.50 30.62 3.64
CA PHE A 10 -39.28 31.55 4.49
C PHE A 10 -40.04 30.89 5.65
N LEU A 11 -40.26 29.57 5.64
CA LEU A 11 -40.94 28.88 6.76
C LEU A 11 -40.00 28.49 7.92
N SER A 12 -38.69 28.38 7.68
CA SER A 12 -37.71 27.98 8.71
C SER A 12 -37.38 29.08 9.72
N VAL A 13 -37.63 30.36 9.39
CA VAL A 13 -37.24 31.51 10.21
C VAL A 13 -38.19 31.75 11.39
N LEU A 14 -39.47 31.40 11.25
CA LEU A 14 -40.50 31.67 12.28
C LEU A 14 -40.58 30.62 13.41
N PHE A 15 -39.98 29.44 13.24
CA PHE A 15 -39.89 28.43 14.31
C PHE A 15 -38.67 28.61 15.24
N LEU A 16 -37.76 29.54 14.94
CA LEU A 16 -36.56 29.81 15.74
C LEU A 16 -36.75 30.85 16.86
N TYR A 17 -37.91 31.50 16.93
CA TYR A 17 -38.30 32.43 18.01
C TYR A 17 -39.39 31.82 18.91
N GLY A 18 -39.12 30.62 19.47
CA GLY A 18 -40.13 29.83 20.20
C GLY A 18 -39.71 29.23 21.55
N CYS A 19 -38.42 28.99 21.82
CA CYS A 19 -37.97 28.54 23.14
C CYS A 19 -36.49 28.83 23.41
N LYS A 20 -36.20 29.87 24.21
CA LYS A 20 -34.99 29.87 25.05
C LYS A 20 -35.26 28.97 26.25
N CYS A 21 -34.99 27.68 26.13
CA CYS A 21 -34.82 26.84 27.31
C CYS A 21 -33.64 27.40 28.10
N ALA A 22 -33.94 28.05 29.23
CA ALA A 22 -32.91 28.51 30.16
C ALA A 22 -32.35 27.29 30.92
N SER A 23 -31.44 26.56 30.28
CA SER A 23 -30.66 25.48 30.88
C SER A 23 -29.59 26.03 31.84
N GLY A 24 -30.04 26.81 32.82
CA GLY A 24 -29.21 27.25 33.94
C GLY A 24 -28.90 26.07 34.86
N PHE A 25 -27.76 26.13 35.53
CA PHE A 25 -27.34 25.13 36.50
C PHE A 25 -28.39 24.97 37.62
N ALA A 26 -28.87 23.73 37.81
CA ALA A 26 -29.75 23.36 38.91
C ALA A 26 -28.94 22.66 40.01
N CYS A 27 -28.88 23.26 41.21
CA CYS A 27 -28.17 22.68 42.34
C CYS A 27 -28.82 21.35 42.80
N PRO A 28 -28.09 20.23 42.91
CA PRO A 28 -28.63 18.97 43.42
C PRO A 28 -29.09 19.08 44.89
N ARG A 29 -30.13 18.33 45.27
CA ARG A 29 -30.75 18.41 46.61
C ARG A 29 -29.81 18.08 47.77
N ILE A 30 -28.88 17.15 47.55
CA ILE A 30 -27.86 16.75 48.54
C ILE A 30 -26.65 17.69 48.58
N CYS A 31 -26.70 18.82 47.86
CA CYS A 31 -25.63 19.82 47.75
C CYS A 31 -26.09 21.20 48.24
N ARG A 32 -25.13 22.02 48.64
CA ARG A 32 -25.31 23.48 48.80
C ARG A 32 -24.42 24.19 47.79
N CYS A 33 -25.04 25.01 46.95
CA CYS A 33 -24.35 25.76 45.90
C CYS A 33 -24.45 27.26 46.19
N PHE A 34 -23.31 27.94 46.11
CA PHE A 34 -23.17 29.39 46.14
C PHE A 34 -22.66 29.87 44.77
N SER A 35 -22.50 31.18 44.56
CA SER A 35 -22.03 31.73 43.27
C SER A 35 -20.67 31.19 42.82
N ASN A 36 -19.79 30.87 43.78
CA ASN A 36 -18.39 30.51 43.54
C ASN A 36 -18.01 29.12 44.08
N THR A 37 -18.89 28.42 44.81
CA THR A 37 -18.55 27.15 45.49
C THR A 37 -19.72 26.17 45.49
N ILE A 38 -19.40 24.88 45.45
CA ILE A 38 -20.36 23.78 45.63
C ILE A 38 -19.86 22.86 46.76
N ARG A 39 -20.75 22.44 47.66
CA ARG A 39 -20.43 21.47 48.72
C ARG A 39 -21.53 20.44 48.89
N CYS A 40 -21.17 19.18 48.70
CA CYS A 40 -22.01 18.00 48.88
C CYS A 40 -21.27 17.05 49.83
N ASN A 41 -21.73 16.91 51.07
CA ASN A 41 -21.10 16.02 52.05
C ASN A 41 -22.16 15.26 52.88
N ASN A 42 -21.72 14.32 53.72
CA ASN A 42 -22.58 13.55 54.63
C ASN A 42 -23.60 14.41 55.42
N VAL A 43 -23.29 15.68 55.73
CA VAL A 43 -24.21 16.59 56.45
C VAL A 43 -25.29 17.16 55.53
N THR A 44 -24.98 17.49 54.26
CA THR A 44 -25.98 17.92 53.29
C THR A 44 -26.81 16.76 52.73
N GLU A 45 -26.20 15.58 52.60
CA GLU A 45 -26.87 14.31 52.28
C GLU A 45 -27.89 13.94 53.37
N MET A 46 -27.50 13.94 54.64
CA MET A 46 -28.41 13.70 55.78
C MET A 46 -29.51 14.75 55.95
N SER A 47 -29.28 15.98 55.47
CA SER A 47 -30.27 17.06 55.47
C SER A 47 -31.34 16.91 54.37
N ALA A 48 -31.12 16.05 53.36
CA ALA A 48 -32.07 15.77 52.30
C ALA A 48 -32.98 14.60 52.70
N GLN A 49 -34.05 14.90 53.44
CA GLN A 49 -35.00 13.89 53.90
C GLN A 49 -35.73 13.22 52.72
N THR A 50 -35.95 11.90 52.84
CA THR A 50 -36.45 10.95 51.82
C THR A 50 -35.50 10.75 50.62
N THR A 51 -34.69 9.68 50.71
CA THR A 51 -33.84 9.19 49.62
C THR A 51 -34.69 8.53 48.52
N ASP A 52 -34.93 9.25 47.43
CA ASP A 52 -35.40 8.66 46.18
C ASP A 52 -34.23 7.89 45.51
N HIS A 53 -34.53 6.89 44.67
CA HIS A 53 -33.50 6.17 43.90
C HIS A 53 -32.69 7.08 42.96
N ARG A 54 -33.18 8.30 42.70
CA ARG A 54 -32.56 9.30 41.81
C ARG A 54 -31.31 9.98 42.38
N ASP A 55 -31.14 10.08 43.70
CA ASP A 55 -30.00 10.79 44.31
C ASP A 55 -28.66 9.98 44.28
N LYS A 56 -28.67 8.80 43.63
CA LYS A 56 -27.48 7.94 43.46
C LYS A 56 -26.44 8.46 42.45
N ARG A 57 -26.81 9.37 41.53
CA ARG A 57 -25.86 10.01 40.61
C ARG A 57 -25.97 11.53 40.72
N LEU A 58 -24.84 12.20 40.93
CA LEU A 58 -24.74 13.65 40.93
C LEU A 58 -24.42 14.16 39.53
N PHE A 59 -25.39 14.84 38.92
CA PHE A 59 -25.29 15.43 37.59
C PHE A 59 -25.01 16.93 37.67
N LEU A 60 -23.82 17.35 37.23
CA LEU A 60 -23.29 18.71 37.36
C LEU A 60 -23.04 19.31 35.97
N HIS A 61 -24.13 19.64 35.28
CA HIS A 61 -24.13 20.28 33.97
C HIS A 61 -24.00 21.81 34.08
N HIS A 62 -23.25 22.45 33.17
CA HIS A 62 -23.19 23.91 33.01
C HIS A 62 -22.80 24.69 34.27
N LEU A 63 -21.82 24.20 35.05
CA LEU A 63 -21.33 24.93 36.22
C LEU A 63 -20.77 26.30 35.82
N THR A 64 -21.11 27.32 36.62
CA THR A 64 -20.70 28.73 36.44
C THR A 64 -19.56 29.16 37.37
N LEU A 65 -18.98 28.21 38.12
CA LEU A 65 -17.84 28.42 39.00
C LEU A 65 -16.52 28.16 38.27
N HIS A 66 -15.46 28.88 38.68
CA HIS A 66 -14.11 28.72 38.14
C HIS A 66 -13.31 27.60 38.83
N THR A 67 -13.69 27.22 40.06
CA THR A 67 -12.95 26.28 40.91
C THR A 67 -13.91 25.36 41.65
N ILE A 68 -13.69 24.05 41.57
CA ILE A 68 -14.26 23.09 42.54
C ILE A 68 -13.30 22.99 43.72
N SER A 69 -13.78 23.35 44.91
CA SER A 69 -12.94 23.51 46.10
C SER A 69 -12.54 22.19 46.77
N SER A 70 -11.51 22.23 47.61
CA SER A 70 -11.13 21.13 48.48
C SER A 70 -12.31 20.70 49.37
N HIS A 71 -12.50 19.38 49.50
CA HIS A 71 -13.61 18.78 50.25
C HIS A 71 -15.02 19.18 49.73
N SER A 72 -15.16 19.49 48.44
CA SER A 72 -16.46 19.70 47.78
C SER A 72 -17.34 18.44 47.76
N PHE A 73 -16.76 17.25 47.57
CA PHE A 73 -17.45 15.95 47.60
C PHE A 73 -16.79 15.05 48.64
N GLU A 74 -17.31 15.07 49.88
CA GLU A 74 -16.66 14.41 51.02
C GLU A 74 -17.61 13.54 51.84
N GLY A 75 -17.22 12.27 52.05
CA GLY A 75 -17.90 11.36 52.96
C GLY A 75 -19.33 10.98 52.57
N LEU A 76 -19.77 11.26 51.34
CA LEU A 76 -21.09 10.87 50.81
C LEU A 76 -21.21 9.34 50.77
N LYS A 77 -22.36 8.81 51.18
CA LYS A 77 -22.55 7.35 51.35
C LYS A 77 -23.55 6.73 50.38
N GLY A 78 -24.51 7.49 49.88
CA GLY A 78 -25.52 7.05 48.91
C GLY A 78 -25.12 7.25 47.45
N VAL A 79 -24.22 8.20 47.18
CA VAL A 79 -23.77 8.55 45.82
C VAL A 79 -22.86 7.45 45.23
N GLN A 80 -23.23 7.00 44.04
CA GLN A 80 -22.54 5.97 43.25
C GLN A 80 -21.84 6.54 42.01
N GLY A 81 -22.28 7.69 41.47
CA GLY A 81 -21.57 8.36 40.37
C GLY A 81 -21.60 9.87 40.47
N ILE A 82 -20.56 10.54 39.97
CA ILE A 82 -20.50 12.01 39.82
C ILE A 82 -20.09 12.35 38.38
N GLU A 83 -20.96 13.06 37.67
CA GLU A 83 -20.72 13.56 36.31
C GLU A 83 -20.63 15.09 36.33
N ILE A 84 -19.50 15.64 35.88
CA ILE A 84 -19.28 17.07 35.64
C ILE A 84 -19.15 17.26 34.13
N THR A 85 -20.06 18.02 33.51
CA THR A 85 -20.04 18.20 32.06
C THR A 85 -20.47 19.59 31.60
N GLN A 86 -20.09 19.95 30.37
CA GLN A 86 -20.47 21.20 29.68
C GLN A 86 -20.17 22.49 30.48
N SER A 87 -19.22 22.42 31.41
CA SER A 87 -18.91 23.50 32.35
C SER A 87 -17.78 24.37 31.80
N VAL A 88 -18.16 25.42 31.08
CA VAL A 88 -17.23 26.27 30.30
C VAL A 88 -16.44 27.29 31.11
N THR A 89 -16.81 27.56 32.37
CA THR A 89 -16.05 28.44 33.27
C THR A 89 -15.08 27.70 34.18
N LEU A 90 -15.21 26.38 34.32
CA LEU A 90 -14.41 25.61 35.27
C LEU A 90 -12.96 25.52 34.80
N GLU A 91 -12.04 26.15 35.53
CA GLU A 91 -10.60 26.21 35.23
C GLU A 91 -9.78 25.25 36.08
N THR A 92 -10.25 24.96 37.31
CA THR A 92 -9.48 24.25 38.34
C THR A 92 -10.34 23.31 39.20
N ILE A 93 -9.75 22.18 39.61
CA ILE A 93 -10.28 21.32 40.67
C ILE A 93 -9.19 21.20 41.75
N GLU A 94 -9.49 21.58 42.99
CA GLU A 94 -8.53 21.57 44.09
C GLU A 94 -8.23 20.15 44.63
N ALA A 95 -7.17 20.06 45.44
CA ALA A 95 -6.80 18.83 46.14
C ALA A 95 -7.93 18.33 47.06
N LEU A 96 -8.06 17.01 47.23
CA LEU A 96 -9.08 16.37 48.08
C LEU A 96 -10.54 16.79 47.74
N ALA A 97 -10.83 17.19 46.51
CA ALA A 97 -12.19 17.52 46.09
C ALA A 97 -13.12 16.29 46.12
N PHE A 98 -12.61 15.09 45.82
CA PHE A 98 -13.31 13.80 45.94
C PHE A 98 -12.63 12.95 47.02
N ASN A 99 -13.17 12.98 48.25
CA ASN A 99 -12.49 12.43 49.42
C ASN A 99 -13.36 11.43 50.21
N ASN A 100 -12.84 10.23 50.46
CA ASN A 100 -13.47 9.19 51.29
C ASN A 100 -14.92 8.86 50.86
N LEU A 101 -15.09 8.39 49.62
CA LEU A 101 -16.42 8.12 49.02
C LEU A 101 -16.61 6.60 48.84
N PRO A 102 -17.09 5.86 49.87
CA PRO A 102 -16.97 4.40 49.94
C PRO A 102 -17.93 3.60 49.04
N ASN A 103 -18.86 4.25 48.36
CA ASN A 103 -19.81 3.63 47.42
C ASN A 103 -19.75 4.23 46.00
N LEU A 104 -18.81 5.13 45.75
CA LEU A 104 -18.65 5.77 44.45
C LEU A 104 -17.97 4.82 43.46
N SER A 105 -18.71 4.41 42.43
CA SER A 105 -18.25 3.56 41.33
C SER A 105 -17.81 4.34 40.08
N GLU A 106 -18.23 5.59 39.95
CA GLU A 106 -18.04 6.38 38.72
C GLU A 106 -17.67 7.84 38.98
N ILE A 107 -16.65 8.33 38.27
CA ILE A 107 -16.36 9.75 38.11
C ILE A 107 -16.23 10.03 36.60
N SER A 108 -16.93 11.05 36.12
CA SER A 108 -16.91 11.46 34.72
C SER A 108 -16.76 12.99 34.62
N ILE A 109 -15.72 13.46 33.95
CA ILE A 109 -15.41 14.89 33.74
C ILE A 109 -15.28 15.11 32.24
N GLN A 110 -16.31 15.68 31.61
CA GLN A 110 -16.41 15.73 30.15
C GLN A 110 -16.68 17.14 29.61
N ASN A 111 -16.13 17.48 28.45
CA ASN A 111 -16.40 18.73 27.73
C ASN A 111 -16.07 20.01 28.53
N THR A 112 -15.21 19.92 29.56
CA THR A 112 -14.76 21.03 30.40
C THR A 112 -13.49 21.65 29.82
N ARG A 113 -13.59 22.20 28.61
CA ARG A 113 -12.43 22.69 27.82
C ARG A 113 -11.55 23.74 28.50
N SER A 114 -12.09 24.46 29.48
CA SER A 114 -11.36 25.47 30.26
C SER A 114 -10.58 24.88 31.45
N LEU A 115 -10.83 23.62 31.83
CA LEU A 115 -10.20 22.95 32.96
C LEU A 115 -8.73 22.67 32.65
N MET A 116 -7.84 23.52 33.14
CA MET A 116 -6.40 23.44 32.87
C MET A 116 -5.63 22.64 33.93
N HIS A 117 -6.13 22.60 35.17
CA HIS A 117 -5.43 21.93 36.28
C HIS A 117 -6.36 21.13 37.20
N ILE A 118 -5.96 19.89 37.46
CA ILE A 118 -6.53 19.01 38.48
C ILE A 118 -5.46 18.86 39.57
N GLY A 119 -5.85 19.15 40.81
CA GLY A 119 -4.95 19.16 41.96
C GLY A 119 -4.36 17.80 42.32
N ARG A 120 -3.27 17.83 43.09
CA ARG A 120 -2.69 16.61 43.69
C ARG A 120 -3.65 16.02 44.71
N ARG A 121 -3.79 14.70 44.72
CA ARG A 121 -4.76 13.94 45.53
C ARG A 121 -6.20 14.46 45.39
N THR A 122 -6.61 14.99 44.23
CA THR A 122 -8.02 15.35 43.97
C THR A 122 -8.95 14.14 44.13
N PHE A 123 -8.48 12.95 43.74
CA PHE A 123 -9.15 11.67 43.94
C PHE A 123 -8.46 10.91 45.09
N ASN A 124 -9.13 10.76 46.24
CA ASN A 124 -8.52 10.19 47.45
C ASN A 124 -9.45 9.20 48.17
N ASN A 125 -8.97 7.96 48.34
CA ASN A 125 -9.65 6.85 49.01
C ASN A 125 -11.06 6.59 48.45
N LEU A 126 -11.10 5.99 47.27
CA LEU A 126 -12.31 5.70 46.49
C LEU A 126 -12.37 4.17 46.23
N PRO A 127 -12.60 3.34 47.27
CA PRO A 127 -12.33 1.90 47.24
C PRO A 127 -13.22 1.10 46.29
N LYS A 128 -14.33 1.69 45.81
CA LYS A 128 -15.25 1.07 44.84
C LYS A 128 -15.21 1.71 43.45
N LEU A 129 -14.26 2.61 43.17
CA LEU A 129 -14.20 3.30 41.90
C LEU A 129 -13.86 2.31 40.79
N HIS A 130 -14.76 2.16 39.81
CA HIS A 130 -14.62 1.25 38.68
C HIS A 130 -14.38 2.03 37.37
N TYR A 131 -15.04 3.17 37.19
CA TYR A 131 -14.90 4.01 35.99
C TYR A 131 -14.42 5.43 36.34
N LEU A 132 -13.30 5.85 35.74
CA LEU A 132 -12.80 7.24 35.79
C LEU A 132 -12.62 7.77 34.37
N SER A 133 -13.39 8.78 34.00
CA SER A 133 -13.38 9.42 32.69
C SER A 133 -13.01 10.90 32.77
N ILE A 134 -12.03 11.34 31.97
CA ILE A 134 -11.59 12.74 31.82
C ILE A 134 -11.44 13.03 30.32
N SER A 135 -12.43 13.69 29.72
CA SER A 135 -12.49 13.87 28.26
C SER A 135 -12.81 15.28 27.76
N ASN A 136 -12.19 15.67 26.63
CA ASN A 136 -12.37 16.98 25.98
C ASN A 136 -12.16 18.15 26.97
N THR A 137 -11.08 18.08 27.75
CA THR A 137 -10.68 19.07 28.77
C THR A 137 -9.42 19.84 28.36
N GLY A 138 -9.10 20.90 29.10
CA GLY A 138 -7.92 21.75 28.86
C GLY A 138 -6.63 21.29 29.53
N ILE A 139 -6.59 20.10 30.16
CA ILE A 139 -5.48 19.72 31.04
C ILE A 139 -4.14 19.62 30.31
N THR A 140 -3.10 20.17 30.95
CA THR A 140 -1.72 20.15 30.45
C THR A 140 -0.87 19.08 31.16
N THR A 141 -1.14 18.84 32.44
CA THR A 141 -0.45 17.88 33.31
C THR A 141 -1.28 16.61 33.50
N PHE A 142 -0.63 15.44 33.52
CA PHE A 142 -1.29 14.18 33.84
C PHE A 142 -1.90 14.21 35.26
N PRO A 143 -3.15 13.73 35.48
CA PRO A 143 -3.83 13.82 36.76
C PRO A 143 -3.23 12.89 37.84
N ASP A 144 -3.21 13.36 39.09
CA ASP A 144 -2.75 12.56 40.25
C ASP A 144 -3.83 11.55 40.68
N ILE A 145 -3.69 10.33 40.16
CA ILE A 145 -4.54 9.17 40.42
C ILE A 145 -3.96 8.21 41.48
N ILE A 146 -2.80 8.55 42.06
CA ILE A 146 -2.02 7.64 42.93
C ILE A 146 -2.74 7.33 44.26
N SER A 147 -3.65 8.20 44.68
CA SER A 147 -4.35 8.09 45.97
C SER A 147 -5.74 7.44 45.89
N ILE A 148 -6.15 6.93 44.72
CA ILE A 148 -7.47 6.31 44.50
C ILE A 148 -7.65 5.05 45.37
N ASN A 149 -6.70 4.10 45.33
CA ASN A 149 -6.73 2.84 46.07
C ASN A 149 -8.05 2.04 45.88
N SER A 150 -8.49 1.86 44.63
CA SER A 150 -9.66 1.03 44.32
C SER A 150 -9.37 -0.46 44.57
N LEU A 151 -10.43 -1.18 44.94
CA LEU A 151 -10.44 -2.63 45.21
C LEU A 151 -11.32 -3.39 44.20
N GLU A 152 -11.97 -2.72 43.27
CA GLU A 152 -12.78 -3.36 42.22
C GLU A 152 -11.88 -4.03 41.17
N SER A 153 -12.35 -5.15 40.64
CA SER A 153 -11.83 -5.78 39.42
C SER A 153 -12.19 -4.96 38.17
N GLU A 154 -11.41 -5.12 37.10
CA GLU A 154 -11.70 -4.54 35.77
C GLU A 154 -11.84 -3.01 35.78
N PHE A 155 -10.97 -2.30 36.51
CA PHE A 155 -10.96 -0.83 36.51
C PHE A 155 -10.81 -0.28 35.08
N ILE A 156 -11.60 0.74 34.72
CA ILE A 156 -11.55 1.40 33.42
C ILE A 156 -11.14 2.87 33.61
N LEU A 157 -10.01 3.23 33.01
CA LEU A 157 -9.49 4.59 32.97
C LEU A 157 -9.59 5.16 31.55
N ASP A 158 -10.47 6.13 31.34
CA ASP A 158 -10.65 6.86 30.09
C ASP A 158 -10.05 8.27 30.22
N ILE A 159 -8.96 8.56 29.52
CA ILE A 159 -8.40 9.90 29.37
C ILE A 159 -8.32 10.18 27.87
N CYS A 160 -9.26 10.94 27.34
CA CYS A 160 -9.50 11.04 25.88
C CYS A 160 -9.68 12.47 25.39
N ASP A 161 -9.31 12.76 24.14
CA ASP A 161 -9.51 14.08 23.50
C ASP A 161 -8.80 15.27 24.20
N ASN A 162 -7.87 15.02 25.13
CA ASN A 162 -7.15 16.06 25.87
C ASN A 162 -5.91 16.50 25.06
N LEU A 163 -6.12 17.39 24.09
CA LEU A 163 -5.12 17.80 23.10
C LEU A 163 -3.87 18.50 23.69
N TYR A 164 -3.94 18.98 24.94
CA TYR A 164 -2.84 19.66 25.63
C TYR A 164 -2.06 18.75 26.61
N LEU A 165 -2.50 17.50 26.83
CA LEU A 165 -1.79 16.52 27.64
C LEU A 165 -0.62 15.94 26.83
N LEU A 166 0.62 16.37 27.11
CA LEU A 166 1.77 16.11 26.23
C LEU A 166 2.60 14.87 26.58
N GLU A 167 2.54 14.35 27.81
CA GLU A 167 3.39 13.26 28.27
C GLU A 167 2.72 12.41 29.36
N ILE A 168 3.19 11.17 29.52
CA ILE A 168 2.85 10.31 30.65
C ILE A 168 4.10 10.17 31.55
N PRO A 169 4.09 10.71 32.78
CA PRO A 169 5.26 10.71 33.66
C PRO A 169 5.55 9.33 34.29
N PRO A 170 6.76 9.12 34.86
CA PRO A 170 7.09 7.90 35.60
C PRO A 170 6.12 7.63 36.75
N ASN A 171 5.72 6.37 36.94
CA ASN A 171 4.82 5.90 38.01
C ASN A 171 3.40 6.52 38.00
N ALA A 172 2.95 7.11 36.88
CA ALA A 172 1.68 7.84 36.77
C ALA A 172 0.45 7.08 37.31
N PHE A 173 0.45 5.75 37.21
CA PHE A 173 -0.68 4.88 37.56
C PHE A 173 -0.48 4.06 38.86
N THR A 174 0.67 4.21 39.56
CA THR A 174 0.93 3.45 40.81
C THR A 174 -0.15 3.75 41.86
N GLY A 175 -0.65 2.73 42.56
CA GLY A 175 -1.62 2.92 43.67
C GLY A 175 -3.08 3.19 43.26
N MET A 176 -3.38 3.28 41.96
CA MET A 176 -4.76 3.45 41.47
C MET A 176 -5.66 2.26 41.84
N THR A 177 -5.22 1.05 41.52
CA THR A 177 -5.84 -0.24 41.88
C THR A 177 -4.75 -1.31 42.03
N LYS A 178 -5.08 -2.44 42.65
CA LYS A 178 -4.24 -3.66 42.67
C LYS A 178 -4.63 -4.68 41.62
N GLU A 179 -5.78 -4.51 40.96
CA GLU A 179 -6.30 -5.44 39.96
C GLU A 179 -6.05 -4.96 38.52
N TYR A 180 -6.50 -5.77 37.54
CA TYR A 180 -6.33 -5.47 36.13
C TYR A 180 -7.11 -4.21 35.74
N VAL A 181 -6.47 -3.33 34.96
CA VAL A 181 -7.04 -2.10 34.42
C VAL A 181 -7.05 -2.10 32.89
N THR A 182 -8.14 -1.61 32.31
CA THR A 182 -8.21 -1.12 30.92
C THR A 182 -7.90 0.38 30.91
N MET A 183 -6.87 0.78 30.15
CA MET A 183 -6.45 2.17 29.97
C MET A 183 -6.75 2.64 28.54
N ASN A 184 -7.78 3.48 28.38
CA ASN A 184 -8.09 4.15 27.13
C ASN A 184 -7.50 5.57 27.14
N LEU A 185 -6.40 5.76 26.42
CA LEU A 185 -5.59 6.99 26.42
C LEU A 185 -5.54 7.62 25.01
N TYR A 186 -6.66 7.57 24.26
CA TYR A 186 -6.70 7.87 22.83
C TYR A 186 -6.99 9.36 22.50
N ASN A 187 -6.54 9.79 21.31
CA ASN A 187 -6.76 11.14 20.75
C ASN A 187 -6.29 12.31 21.66
N ASN A 188 -5.25 12.10 22.48
CA ASN A 188 -4.66 13.16 23.31
C ASN A 188 -3.47 13.84 22.59
N GLY A 189 -2.88 14.85 23.25
CA GLY A 189 -1.68 15.56 22.79
C GLY A 189 -0.36 14.80 22.92
N ILE A 190 -0.39 13.54 23.39
CA ILE A 190 0.76 12.82 23.94
C ILE A 190 1.88 12.67 22.90
N ARG A 191 3.12 12.92 23.32
CA ARG A 191 4.35 12.92 22.52
C ARG A 191 5.35 11.86 22.96
N GLU A 192 5.41 11.63 24.27
CA GLU A 192 6.43 10.84 24.95
C GLU A 192 5.81 10.09 26.13
N ILE A 193 6.25 8.85 26.35
CA ILE A 193 5.89 8.04 27.51
C ILE A 193 7.20 7.61 28.18
N HIS A 194 7.40 8.10 29.41
CA HIS A 194 8.66 7.99 30.16
C HIS A 194 8.95 6.57 30.67
N ASP A 195 10.20 6.31 31.05
CA ASP A 195 10.58 5.07 31.71
C ASP A 195 9.79 4.87 33.02
N HIS A 196 9.41 3.63 33.32
CA HIS A 196 8.61 3.24 34.48
C HIS A 196 7.22 3.95 34.57
N ALA A 197 6.68 4.50 33.48
CA ALA A 197 5.34 5.11 33.46
C ALA A 197 4.25 4.16 34.00
N PHE A 198 4.27 2.89 33.58
CA PHE A 198 3.28 1.87 33.95
C PHE A 198 3.69 0.98 35.14
N ASN A 199 4.79 1.31 35.82
CA ASN A 199 5.32 0.54 36.95
C ASN A 199 4.25 0.28 38.03
N GLY A 200 4.25 -0.90 38.62
CA GLY A 200 3.35 -1.28 39.71
C GLY A 200 1.88 -1.47 39.31
N THR A 201 1.56 -1.66 38.02
CA THR A 201 0.19 -1.90 37.54
C THR A 201 0.01 -3.23 36.80
N LYS A 202 -1.20 -3.79 36.87
CA LYS A 202 -1.66 -4.91 36.03
C LYS A 202 -2.50 -4.32 34.89
N ILE A 203 -2.06 -4.39 33.65
CA ILE A 203 -2.77 -3.86 32.49
C ILE A 203 -3.37 -5.04 31.71
N ASP A 204 -4.69 -5.03 31.52
CA ASP A 204 -5.32 -5.92 30.54
C ASP A 204 -5.17 -5.31 29.14
N LYS A 205 -5.66 -4.07 28.98
CA LYS A 205 -5.75 -3.39 27.69
C LYS A 205 -5.22 -1.96 27.77
N LEU A 206 -4.39 -1.58 26.79
CA LEU A 206 -3.85 -0.23 26.64
C LEU A 206 -4.11 0.30 25.23
N VAL A 207 -4.89 1.38 25.13
CA VAL A 207 -5.24 2.04 23.85
C VAL A 207 -4.60 3.42 23.77
N LEU A 208 -3.52 3.53 23.01
CA LEU A 208 -2.79 4.76 22.68
C LEU A 208 -3.17 5.31 21.28
N LYS A 209 -4.30 4.85 20.73
CA LYS A 209 -4.77 5.16 19.37
C LYS A 209 -4.88 6.66 19.07
N ASN A 210 -4.52 7.05 17.85
CA ASN A 210 -4.66 8.42 17.31
C ASN A 210 -3.95 9.52 18.14
N ASN A 211 -2.99 9.16 19.01
CA ASN A 211 -2.01 10.10 19.55
C ASN A 211 -0.99 10.44 18.46
N ARG A 212 -1.38 11.30 17.50
CA ARG A 212 -0.62 11.58 16.26
C ARG A 212 0.79 12.13 16.48
N ASN A 213 1.06 12.67 17.67
CA ASN A 213 2.37 13.23 18.03
C ASN A 213 3.25 12.27 18.86
N LEU A 214 2.74 11.10 19.27
CA LEU A 214 3.45 10.12 20.08
C LEU A 214 4.58 9.51 19.24
N ARG A 215 5.83 9.82 19.58
CA ARG A 215 7.04 9.44 18.83
C ARG A 215 7.88 8.38 19.52
N VAL A 216 7.88 8.38 20.86
CA VAL A 216 8.71 7.52 21.68
C VAL A 216 7.90 6.95 22.85
N ILE A 217 7.94 5.63 23.00
CA ILE A 217 7.72 4.94 24.28
C ILE A 217 9.12 4.54 24.75
N HIS A 218 9.47 4.94 25.97
CA HIS A 218 10.78 4.66 26.54
C HIS A 218 11.01 3.16 26.79
N ARG A 219 12.29 2.76 26.84
CA ARG A 219 12.69 1.34 26.90
C ARG A 219 12.08 0.63 28.12
N ASP A 220 12.14 1.27 29.28
CA ASP A 220 11.70 0.70 30.55
C ASP A 220 10.28 1.18 30.91
N ALA A 221 9.48 1.70 29.97
CA ALA A 221 8.14 2.25 30.25
C ALA A 221 7.17 1.23 30.89
N PHE A 222 7.24 -0.04 30.46
CA PHE A 222 6.47 -1.18 31.00
C PHE A 222 7.19 -1.93 32.12
N LYS A 223 8.34 -1.47 32.59
CA LYS A 223 9.13 -2.18 33.61
C LYS A 223 8.45 -2.10 34.97
N GLY A 224 8.17 -3.27 35.54
CA GLY A 224 7.36 -3.41 36.75
C GLY A 224 5.85 -3.36 36.52
N ALA A 225 5.39 -3.29 35.26
CA ALA A 225 4.01 -3.59 34.89
C ALA A 225 3.82 -5.11 34.69
N THR A 226 2.57 -5.57 34.71
CA THR A 226 2.14 -6.89 34.22
C THR A 226 1.16 -6.67 33.08
N GLY A 227 1.27 -7.44 31.98
CA GLY A 227 0.60 -7.07 30.73
C GLY A 227 1.38 -5.98 29.95
N PRO A 228 0.76 -5.30 28.97
CA PRO A 228 -0.62 -5.44 28.53
C PRO A 228 -0.90 -6.76 27.80
N GLY A 229 -2.14 -7.24 27.85
CA GLY A 229 -2.67 -8.30 26.98
C GLY A 229 -3.11 -7.79 25.61
N VAL A 230 -3.70 -6.60 25.55
CA VAL A 230 -4.09 -5.90 24.30
C VAL A 230 -3.38 -4.56 24.22
N LEU A 231 -2.65 -4.30 23.13
CA LEU A 231 -1.96 -3.02 22.88
C LEU A 231 -2.40 -2.42 21.55
N ASP A 232 -3.00 -1.22 21.58
CA ASP A 232 -3.35 -0.45 20.38
C ASP A 232 -2.54 0.84 20.28
N VAL A 233 -1.67 0.91 19.28
CA VAL A 233 -0.82 2.05 18.92
C VAL A 233 -1.17 2.61 17.53
N SER A 234 -2.37 2.32 17.03
CA SER A 234 -2.80 2.71 15.68
C SER A 234 -2.86 4.23 15.51
N ALA A 235 -2.51 4.74 14.32
CA ALA A 235 -2.46 6.17 13.99
C ALA A 235 -1.56 7.01 14.95
N THR A 236 -0.45 6.45 15.41
CA THR A 236 0.62 7.16 16.14
C THR A 236 1.84 7.41 15.26
N ALA A 237 2.79 8.24 15.73
CA ALA A 237 4.05 8.53 15.06
C ALA A 237 5.24 7.73 15.65
N LEU A 238 4.97 6.59 16.29
CA LEU A 238 5.98 5.76 16.96
C LEU A 238 6.96 5.17 15.95
N ALA A 239 8.25 5.47 16.12
CA ALA A 239 9.29 4.90 15.25
C ALA A 239 9.55 3.40 15.53
N LYS A 240 9.44 3.00 16.80
CA LYS A 240 9.69 1.65 17.33
C LYS A 240 8.81 1.40 18.56
N LEU A 241 8.50 0.13 18.82
CA LEU A 241 7.97 -0.34 20.10
C LEU A 241 9.13 -0.62 21.09
N PRO A 242 8.88 -0.58 22.41
CA PRO A 242 9.89 -0.96 23.40
C PRO A 242 10.28 -2.45 23.26
N PRO A 243 11.55 -2.81 23.52
CA PRO A 243 12.07 -4.16 23.28
C PRO A 243 11.80 -5.15 24.43
N GLN A 244 11.18 -4.71 25.52
CA GLN A 244 10.96 -5.46 26.76
C GLN A 244 9.60 -5.07 27.37
N GLY A 245 8.98 -5.96 28.14
CA GLY A 245 7.67 -5.70 28.76
C GLY A 245 6.46 -5.81 27.82
N LEU A 246 6.61 -6.44 26.65
CA LEU A 246 5.51 -6.77 25.73
C LEU A 246 5.24 -8.30 25.65
N GLU A 247 5.89 -9.08 26.50
CA GLU A 247 5.89 -10.56 26.47
C GLU A 247 4.49 -11.17 26.67
N SER A 248 3.60 -10.45 27.35
CA SER A 248 2.20 -10.82 27.62
C SER A 248 1.21 -10.39 26.52
N VAL A 249 1.64 -9.64 25.49
CA VAL A 249 0.73 -9.12 24.47
C VAL A 249 0.17 -10.28 23.64
N LEU A 250 -1.16 -10.46 23.71
CA LEU A 250 -1.94 -11.39 22.91
C LEU A 250 -2.37 -10.74 21.59
N VAL A 251 -2.76 -9.46 21.63
CA VAL A 251 -3.29 -8.71 20.48
C VAL A 251 -2.54 -7.38 20.31
N LEU A 252 -1.96 -7.17 19.12
CA LEU A 252 -1.25 -5.94 18.77
C LEU A 252 -1.95 -5.21 17.61
N LEU A 253 -2.46 -4.01 17.85
CA LEU A 253 -3.05 -3.14 16.83
C LEU A 253 -2.10 -1.97 16.54
N ALA A 254 -1.64 -1.86 15.30
CA ALA A 254 -0.72 -0.83 14.81
C ALA A 254 -1.08 -0.43 13.37
N GLN A 255 -2.36 -0.14 13.13
CA GLN A 255 -2.89 0.30 11.83
C GLN A 255 -2.57 1.78 11.58
N SER A 256 -2.31 2.18 10.34
CA SER A 256 -1.94 3.56 9.94
C SER A 256 -0.76 4.17 10.71
N ALA A 257 0.15 3.34 11.23
CA ALA A 257 1.31 3.70 12.04
C ALA A 257 2.58 3.77 11.16
N TYR A 258 2.56 4.58 10.09
CA TYR A 258 3.61 4.64 9.06
C TYR A 258 5.01 5.07 9.53
N ALA A 259 5.16 5.48 10.79
CA ALA A 259 6.46 5.71 11.41
C ALA A 259 7.12 4.40 11.90
N LEU A 260 6.32 3.37 12.22
CA LEU A 260 6.76 2.12 12.82
C LEU A 260 7.37 1.21 11.75
N LYS A 261 8.63 1.46 11.38
CA LYS A 261 9.31 0.68 10.34
C LYS A 261 9.83 -0.68 10.83
N SER A 262 10.20 -0.78 12.11
CA SER A 262 10.76 -2.01 12.70
C SER A 262 9.98 -2.47 13.93
N LEU A 263 9.58 -3.74 13.94
CA LEU A 263 9.11 -4.46 15.13
C LEU A 263 10.24 -4.62 16.18
N PRO A 264 9.90 -4.86 17.46
CA PRO A 264 10.87 -5.25 18.49
C PRO A 264 11.36 -6.69 18.25
N PRO A 265 12.39 -7.17 18.98
CA PRO A 265 12.83 -8.57 18.90
C PRO A 265 11.67 -9.53 19.17
N LEU A 266 11.41 -10.47 18.26
CA LEU A 266 10.18 -11.28 18.28
C LEU A 266 10.06 -12.20 19.52
N GLN A 267 11.19 -12.50 20.18
CA GLN A 267 11.19 -13.18 21.49
C GLN A 267 10.39 -12.40 22.54
N GLY A 268 10.39 -11.06 22.47
CA GLY A 268 9.63 -10.17 23.36
C GLY A 268 8.13 -10.07 23.04
N LEU A 269 7.64 -10.83 22.04
CA LEU A 269 6.23 -10.94 21.65
C LEU A 269 5.75 -12.40 21.73
N TRP A 270 6.33 -13.21 22.64
CA TRP A 270 6.09 -14.65 22.77
C TRP A 270 4.61 -15.07 22.76
N SER A 271 3.76 -14.32 23.47
CA SER A 271 2.34 -14.65 23.67
C SER A 271 1.41 -14.25 22.51
N LEU A 272 1.94 -13.59 21.48
CA LEU A 272 1.14 -12.95 20.42
C LEU A 272 0.31 -13.98 19.64
N ARG A 273 -0.98 -13.68 19.47
CA ARG A 273 -1.98 -14.48 18.74
C ARG A 273 -2.63 -13.73 17.58
N GLU A 274 -2.70 -12.41 17.67
CA GLU A 274 -3.36 -11.56 16.67
C GLU A 274 -2.60 -10.24 16.49
N ALA A 275 -2.37 -9.84 15.24
CA ALA A 275 -1.67 -8.61 14.89
C ALA A 275 -2.32 -7.90 13.70
N HIS A 276 -2.68 -6.62 13.86
CA HIS A 276 -3.25 -5.78 12.80
C HIS A 276 -2.33 -4.60 12.55
N LEU A 277 -1.46 -4.70 11.55
CA LEU A 277 -0.30 -3.84 11.34
C LEU A 277 -0.48 -2.91 10.12
N THR A 278 0.55 -2.13 9.83
CA THR A 278 0.57 -1.20 8.67
C THR A 278 1.33 -1.75 7.46
N TYR A 279 2.17 -2.78 7.65
CA TYR A 279 3.06 -3.31 6.62
C TYR A 279 2.97 -4.85 6.54
N ASN A 280 2.63 -5.38 5.37
CA ASN A 280 2.49 -6.82 5.12
C ASN A 280 3.79 -7.58 5.43
N SER A 281 4.96 -6.95 5.23
CA SER A 281 6.26 -7.54 5.52
C SER A 281 6.52 -7.77 7.02
N HIS A 282 5.85 -7.04 7.92
CA HIS A 282 5.84 -7.36 9.36
C HIS A 282 5.08 -8.66 9.62
N CYS A 283 3.96 -8.89 8.92
CA CYS A 283 3.25 -10.17 8.99
C CYS A 283 4.08 -11.31 8.42
N CYS A 284 4.81 -11.10 7.32
CA CYS A 284 5.78 -12.09 6.82
C CYS A 284 6.83 -12.48 7.89
N ALA A 285 7.40 -11.50 8.61
CA ALA A 285 8.36 -11.75 9.68
C ALA A 285 7.73 -12.47 10.90
N LEU A 286 6.50 -12.13 11.26
CA LEU A 286 5.76 -12.74 12.37
C LEU A 286 5.31 -14.18 12.06
N LEU A 287 4.75 -14.43 10.88
CA LEU A 287 4.28 -15.76 10.45
C LEU A 287 5.45 -16.73 10.27
N SER A 288 6.54 -16.29 9.64
CA SER A 288 7.75 -17.10 9.48
C SER A 288 8.45 -17.38 10.83
N TRP A 289 8.38 -16.46 11.79
CA TRP A 289 8.81 -16.74 13.16
C TRP A 289 7.87 -17.70 13.91
N ASN A 290 6.55 -17.60 13.70
CA ASN A 290 5.58 -18.48 14.35
C ASN A 290 5.80 -19.95 13.95
N THR A 291 6.03 -20.26 12.68
CA THR A 291 6.35 -21.64 12.27
C THR A 291 7.64 -22.14 12.95
N HIS A 292 8.68 -21.30 13.02
CA HIS A 292 9.91 -21.61 13.76
C HIS A 292 9.74 -21.68 15.29
N ARG A 293 8.65 -21.15 15.86
CA ARG A 293 8.28 -21.27 17.29
C ARG A 293 7.59 -22.61 17.58
N ASP A 294 6.88 -23.16 16.60
CA ASP A 294 6.04 -24.34 16.78
C ASP A 294 6.78 -25.64 16.36
N PHE A 295 7.79 -25.57 15.49
CA PHE A 295 8.70 -26.70 15.15
C PHE A 295 9.70 -27.21 16.23
N PRO A 296 10.19 -26.44 17.23
CA PRO A 296 11.27 -26.90 18.12
C PRO A 296 10.86 -27.85 19.26
N ILE A 297 9.55 -28.11 19.46
CA ILE A 297 9.04 -28.77 20.67
C ILE A 297 8.23 -30.03 20.33
N ASN A 298 8.92 -31.07 19.85
CA ASN A 298 8.76 -32.47 20.32
C ASN A 298 9.54 -33.50 19.47
N SER A 299 10.86 -33.60 19.68
CA SER A 299 11.64 -34.79 19.25
C SER A 299 11.75 -35.87 20.34
N ALA A 300 10.86 -35.83 21.35
CA ALA A 300 10.99 -36.60 22.60
C ALA A 300 9.75 -37.41 22.99
N TRP A 301 8.69 -37.42 22.17
CA TRP A 301 7.43 -38.17 22.42
C TRP A 301 7.06 -39.16 21.31
N ASN A 302 8.04 -39.61 20.52
CA ASN A 302 7.86 -40.73 19.58
C ASN A 302 7.89 -42.09 20.30
N ASN A 303 6.89 -42.34 21.15
CA ASN A 303 6.44 -43.66 21.60
C ASN A 303 5.09 -43.52 22.32
N GLY A 304 4.03 -43.35 21.52
CA GLY A 304 2.68 -43.02 21.98
C GLY A 304 1.79 -42.67 20.81
N SER A 305 1.64 -43.61 19.86
CA SER A 305 0.95 -43.34 18.59
C SER A 305 -0.56 -43.17 18.78
N THR A 306 -1.03 -41.94 18.67
CA THR A 306 -2.42 -41.65 18.31
C THR A 306 -2.40 -40.75 17.09
N TYR A 307 -2.78 -41.32 15.95
CA TYR A 307 -2.67 -40.71 14.63
C TYR A 307 -3.91 -39.84 14.39
N CYS A 308 -3.74 -38.52 14.42
CA CYS A 308 -4.77 -37.57 14.00
C CYS A 308 -4.74 -37.47 12.47
N ASP A 309 -5.72 -38.08 11.81
CA ASP A 309 -5.78 -38.16 10.35
C ASP A 309 -6.33 -36.87 9.73
N GLU A 310 -5.72 -36.38 8.64
CA GLU A 310 -6.14 -35.16 7.93
C GLU A 310 -7.19 -35.47 6.84
N SER A 311 -8.43 -35.74 7.24
CA SER A 311 -9.61 -35.76 6.35
C SER A 311 -10.90 -35.48 7.16
N ASP A 312 -11.71 -34.46 6.90
CA ASP A 312 -12.33 -34.06 5.63
C ASP A 312 -12.88 -32.59 5.69
N PRO A 313 -12.94 -31.81 4.59
CA PRO A 313 -13.24 -30.37 4.66
C PRO A 313 -14.73 -30.02 4.37
N SER A 314 -15.60 -30.11 5.38
CA SER A 314 -17.06 -29.84 5.22
C SER A 314 -17.64 -28.70 6.07
N ALA A 315 -16.84 -27.97 6.86
CA ALA A 315 -17.30 -26.86 7.71
C ALA A 315 -17.54 -25.51 6.98
N ARG A 316 -17.65 -25.50 5.64
CA ARG A 316 -18.08 -24.32 4.86
C ARG A 316 -19.29 -24.65 3.97
N VAL A 317 -20.43 -24.12 4.41
CA VAL A 317 -21.58 -23.69 3.58
C VAL A 317 -22.13 -24.70 2.57
N GLN A 318 -23.31 -25.25 2.87
CA GLN A 318 -24.35 -25.34 1.84
C GLN A 318 -25.75 -25.10 2.41
N ARG A 319 -26.59 -24.40 1.64
CA ARG A 319 -28.02 -24.22 1.92
C ARG A 319 -28.87 -25.03 0.93
N VAL A 320 -30.04 -25.47 1.41
CA VAL A 320 -31.29 -25.68 0.65
C VAL A 320 -31.40 -26.92 -0.27
N ILE A 321 -32.42 -27.75 0.02
CA ILE A 321 -33.04 -28.84 -0.79
C ILE A 321 -32.07 -29.99 -1.17
N GLY A 322 -32.24 -31.26 -0.78
CA GLY A 322 -33.42 -32.03 -0.38
C GLY A 322 -33.41 -33.38 -1.14
N GLY A 323 -33.77 -34.49 -0.49
CA GLY A 323 -34.15 -35.74 -1.17
C GLY A 323 -33.35 -37.02 -0.85
N SER A 324 -33.99 -37.90 -0.06
CA SER A 324 -34.11 -39.34 -0.30
C SER A 324 -32.87 -40.28 -0.28
N ALA A 325 -32.80 -41.04 0.82
CA ALA A 325 -32.76 -42.52 0.83
C ALA A 325 -31.46 -43.31 0.52
N ASP A 326 -31.17 -44.22 1.47
CA ASP A 326 -30.95 -45.66 1.27
C ASP A 326 -29.55 -46.26 0.92
N ASN A 327 -29.01 -46.91 1.95
CA ASN A 327 -28.65 -48.35 2.00
C ASN A 327 -27.23 -48.88 1.69
N THR A 328 -26.59 -49.39 2.76
CA THR A 328 -25.80 -50.65 2.84
C THR A 328 -24.42 -50.69 2.14
N LEU A 329 -23.44 -51.57 2.44
CA LEU A 329 -23.28 -52.81 3.25
C LEU A 329 -21.98 -52.68 4.13
N VAL A 330 -21.82 -53.28 5.33
CA VAL A 330 -21.45 -54.69 5.68
C VAL A 330 -20.15 -55.14 4.97
N MET A 331 -19.07 -55.70 5.58
CA MET A 331 -18.75 -56.36 6.88
C MET A 331 -17.31 -55.90 7.34
N ASP A 332 -16.62 -56.34 8.41
CA ASP A 332 -16.59 -57.63 9.13
C ASP A 332 -16.00 -57.52 10.58
N MET A 333 -16.05 -58.61 11.37
CA MET A 333 -15.59 -58.68 12.79
C MET A 333 -14.74 -59.94 13.06
N PRO A 334 -13.82 -59.94 14.06
CA PRO A 334 -14.00 -60.84 15.22
C PRO A 334 -13.52 -60.22 16.56
N VAL A 335 -14.37 -60.13 17.60
CA VAL A 335 -14.79 -61.16 18.57
C VAL A 335 -13.74 -61.51 19.64
N PHE A 336 -13.96 -61.01 20.87
CA PHE A 336 -14.03 -61.74 22.16
C PHE A 336 -14.82 -60.81 23.14
N SER A 337 -15.97 -61.18 23.73
CA SER A 337 -16.24 -62.15 24.81
C SER A 337 -15.60 -61.75 26.16
N ASP A 338 -16.31 -61.64 27.30
CA ASP A 338 -17.76 -61.73 27.63
C ASP A 338 -18.10 -60.92 28.90
N VAL A 339 -19.39 -60.64 29.15
CA VAL A 339 -20.14 -60.82 30.43
C VAL A 339 -21.45 -59.98 30.40
N ASP A 340 -22.60 -60.64 30.60
CA ASP A 340 -23.92 -60.01 30.68
C ASP A 340 -24.22 -59.37 32.04
N LEU A 341 -25.07 -58.32 32.04
CA LEU A 341 -26.10 -58.13 33.07
C LEU A 341 -27.24 -57.23 32.57
N LEU A 342 -28.47 -57.75 32.63
CA LEU A 342 -29.70 -57.09 32.16
C LEU A 342 -30.40 -56.29 33.26
N VAL A 343 -30.82 -55.05 32.97
CA VAL A 343 -32.04 -54.42 33.52
C VAL A 343 -32.60 -53.44 32.48
N GLU A 344 -33.87 -53.60 32.11
CA GLU A 344 -34.69 -52.54 31.49
C GLU A 344 -35.50 -51.85 32.58
N ASP A 345 -35.56 -50.51 32.61
CA ASP A 345 -36.83 -49.75 32.53
C ASP A 345 -36.71 -48.22 32.71
N GLU A 346 -37.66 -47.52 32.09
CA GLU A 346 -38.25 -46.21 32.44
C GLU A 346 -37.38 -44.96 32.76
N VAL A 347 -37.16 -44.18 31.70
CA VAL A 347 -37.36 -42.72 31.61
C VAL A 347 -37.28 -41.88 32.90
N PHE A 348 -36.17 -41.14 33.07
CA PHE A 348 -36.19 -39.81 33.71
C PHE A 348 -35.24 -38.84 33.00
N GLY A 349 -35.52 -37.53 33.12
CA GLY A 349 -34.89 -36.49 32.27
C GLY A 349 -33.38 -36.33 32.49
N ASN A 350 -32.63 -36.29 31.38
CA ASN A 350 -31.16 -36.16 31.42
C ASN A 350 -30.70 -34.78 31.91
N VAL A 351 -30.09 -34.74 33.09
CA VAL A 351 -29.45 -33.54 33.65
C VAL A 351 -28.01 -33.47 33.15
N ASN A 352 -27.76 -32.64 32.13
CA ASN A 352 -26.41 -32.39 31.61
C ASN A 352 -25.53 -31.71 32.67
N PHE A 353 -24.72 -32.50 33.38
CA PHE A 353 -23.57 -32.00 34.15
C PHE A 353 -22.46 -31.55 33.19
N HIS A 354 -22.41 -30.25 32.91
CA HIS A 354 -21.38 -29.64 32.09
C HIS A 354 -20.09 -29.46 32.92
N TYR A 355 -19.07 -30.27 32.64
CA TYR A 355 -17.72 -30.15 33.22
C TYR A 355 -16.81 -29.35 32.26
N PRO A 356 -16.43 -28.10 32.56
CA PRO A 356 -15.68 -27.23 31.65
C PRO A 356 -14.14 -27.41 31.76
N GLU A 357 -13.64 -28.64 31.93
CA GLU A 357 -12.23 -28.92 32.24
C GLU A 357 -11.54 -29.93 31.30
N LEU A 358 -12.08 -30.17 30.09
CA LEU A 358 -11.47 -31.11 29.12
C LEU A 358 -11.15 -30.55 27.71
N ASP A 359 -11.13 -29.22 27.53
CA ASP A 359 -10.65 -28.55 26.30
C ASP A 359 -9.11 -28.52 26.18
N ALA A 360 -8.41 -29.43 26.86
CA ALA A 360 -6.95 -29.45 26.97
C ALA A 360 -6.22 -29.99 25.72
N CYS A 361 -6.92 -30.31 24.63
CA CYS A 361 -6.33 -30.58 23.31
C CYS A 361 -5.93 -29.28 22.59
N GLN A 362 -5.09 -28.47 23.25
CA GLN A 362 -4.74 -27.14 22.79
C GLN A 362 -3.67 -27.17 21.68
N THR A 363 -4.10 -27.50 20.45
CA THR A 363 -3.42 -26.98 19.26
C THR A 363 -3.39 -25.46 19.39
N ARG A 364 -2.19 -24.86 19.35
CA ARG A 364 -2.06 -23.41 19.45
C ARG A 364 -2.75 -22.78 18.24
N PRO A 365 -3.73 -21.87 18.41
CA PRO A 365 -4.32 -21.19 17.27
C PRO A 365 -3.21 -20.43 16.54
N ALA A 366 -3.17 -20.59 15.21
CA ALA A 366 -2.16 -19.95 14.38
C ALA A 366 -2.22 -18.42 14.52
N LEU A 367 -1.05 -17.77 14.50
CA LEU A 367 -0.93 -16.32 14.61
C LEU A 367 -1.65 -15.63 13.44
N VAL A 368 -2.77 -14.96 13.73
CA VAL A 368 -3.50 -14.16 12.75
C VAL A 368 -2.76 -12.85 12.55
N CYS A 369 -2.43 -12.49 11.31
CA CYS A 369 -1.77 -11.22 11.02
C CYS A 369 -2.34 -10.54 9.78
N THR A 370 -2.70 -9.26 9.90
CA THR A 370 -3.19 -8.42 8.80
C THR A 370 -2.30 -7.18 8.63
N PRO A 371 -2.18 -6.61 7.41
CA PRO A 371 -2.65 -7.16 6.13
C PRO A 371 -1.86 -8.41 5.72
N GLU A 372 -2.56 -9.37 5.11
CA GLU A 372 -1.95 -10.57 4.52
C GLU A 372 -1.04 -10.21 3.34
N ALA A 373 -0.10 -11.09 2.98
CA ALA A 373 0.76 -10.89 1.81
C ALA A 373 -0.05 -11.07 0.52
N ASP A 374 0.14 -10.16 -0.44
CA ASP A 374 -0.59 -10.14 -1.70
C ASP A 374 0.35 -10.30 -2.91
N ALA A 375 -0.23 -10.48 -4.10
CA ALA A 375 0.49 -10.64 -5.37
C ALA A 375 1.50 -9.52 -5.67
N PHE A 376 1.32 -8.34 -5.07
CA PHE A 376 2.15 -7.17 -5.25
C PHE A 376 3.20 -6.97 -4.13
N ASN A 377 3.07 -7.68 -3.00
CA ASN A 377 3.98 -7.64 -1.85
C ASN A 377 4.22 -9.06 -1.28
N PRO A 378 4.91 -9.94 -2.02
CA PRO A 378 5.21 -11.29 -1.54
C PRO A 378 6.14 -11.28 -0.31
N CYS A 379 6.06 -12.34 0.51
CA CYS A 379 6.97 -12.55 1.63
C CYS A 379 8.36 -13.06 1.21
N GLU A 380 8.44 -13.68 0.03
CA GLU A 380 9.67 -14.21 -0.57
C GLU A 380 10.28 -13.22 -1.59
N ASP A 381 11.46 -13.54 -2.12
CA ASP A 381 12.14 -12.72 -3.13
C ASP A 381 11.27 -12.52 -4.39
N ASN A 382 11.23 -11.28 -4.91
CA ASN A 382 10.50 -10.90 -6.13
C ASN A 382 10.83 -11.77 -7.37
N ALA A 383 11.98 -12.43 -7.40
CA ALA A 383 12.37 -13.39 -8.44
C ALA A 383 12.76 -14.76 -7.84
N GLY A 384 11.83 -15.39 -7.09
CA GLY A 384 12.04 -16.64 -6.33
C GLY A 384 12.55 -17.88 -7.12
N ILE A 385 12.63 -17.82 -8.46
CA ILE A 385 13.27 -18.86 -9.28
C ILE A 385 14.60 -18.35 -9.82
N GLN A 386 15.72 -19.01 -9.47
CA GLN A 386 17.07 -18.62 -9.89
C GLN A 386 17.23 -18.44 -11.41
N PHE A 387 16.60 -19.31 -12.22
CA PHE A 387 16.59 -19.19 -13.67
C PHE A 387 15.94 -17.89 -14.15
N LEU A 388 14.83 -17.48 -13.53
CA LEU A 388 14.11 -16.23 -13.85
C LEU A 388 14.98 -15.01 -13.54
N ARG A 389 15.67 -15.01 -12.39
CA ARG A 389 16.61 -13.96 -11.98
C ARG A 389 17.76 -13.81 -13.00
N VAL A 390 18.36 -14.91 -13.48
CA VAL A 390 19.38 -14.87 -14.54
C VAL A 390 18.80 -14.34 -15.87
N ALA A 391 17.58 -14.75 -16.24
CA ALA A 391 16.91 -14.27 -17.44
C ALA A 391 16.63 -12.75 -17.39
N ILE A 392 16.14 -12.23 -16.26
CA ILE A 392 15.90 -10.79 -16.04
C ILE A 392 17.19 -9.98 -16.25
N TRP A 393 18.30 -10.40 -15.63
CA TRP A 393 19.60 -9.71 -15.80
C TRP A 393 20.08 -9.71 -17.26
N LEU A 394 19.96 -10.84 -17.96
CA LEU A 394 20.33 -10.95 -19.37
C LEU A 394 19.44 -10.07 -20.28
N ILE A 395 18.13 -10.07 -20.06
CA ILE A 395 17.16 -9.25 -20.80
C ILE A 395 17.44 -7.76 -20.58
N ASN A 396 17.66 -7.36 -19.33
CA ASN A 396 17.91 -5.97 -18.97
C ASN A 396 19.20 -5.43 -19.61
N ILE A 397 20.30 -6.16 -19.50
CA ILE A 397 21.59 -5.80 -20.13
C ILE A 397 21.44 -5.66 -21.65
N LEU A 398 20.69 -6.55 -22.31
CA LEU A 398 20.40 -6.45 -23.75
C LEU A 398 19.53 -5.23 -24.09
N ALA A 399 18.49 -4.93 -23.31
CA ALA A 399 17.60 -3.79 -23.53
C ALA A 399 18.32 -2.45 -23.37
N ILE A 400 19.11 -2.28 -22.31
CA ILE A 400 19.94 -1.08 -22.09
C ILE A 400 20.99 -0.94 -23.21
N THR A 401 21.72 -2.01 -23.53
CA THR A 401 22.78 -1.98 -24.56
C THR A 401 22.20 -1.67 -25.95
N GLY A 402 21.03 -2.24 -26.27
CA GLY A 402 20.32 -2.00 -27.51
C GLY A 402 19.87 -0.54 -27.66
N ASN A 403 19.14 -0.03 -26.67
CA ASN A 403 18.66 1.36 -26.67
C ASN A 403 19.82 2.38 -26.67
N LEU A 404 20.84 2.18 -25.85
CA LEU A 404 22.05 3.02 -25.85
C LEU A 404 22.75 2.99 -27.21
N THR A 405 22.83 1.84 -27.88
CA THR A 405 23.39 1.74 -29.23
C THR A 405 22.56 2.51 -30.26
N VAL A 406 21.22 2.49 -30.17
CA VAL A 406 20.33 3.29 -31.04
C VAL A 406 20.59 4.80 -30.87
N LEU A 407 20.70 5.26 -29.63
CA LEU A 407 21.03 6.67 -29.32
C LEU A 407 22.44 7.05 -29.81
N LEU A 408 23.45 6.21 -29.59
CA LEU A 408 24.82 6.44 -30.07
C LEU A 408 24.91 6.48 -31.61
N VAL A 409 24.19 5.61 -32.32
CA VAL A 409 24.10 5.64 -33.79
C VAL A 409 23.41 6.91 -34.25
N PHE A 410 22.36 7.37 -33.57
CA PHE A 410 21.66 8.61 -33.88
C PHE A 410 22.56 9.85 -33.70
N PHE A 411 23.24 9.99 -32.56
CA PHE A 411 24.09 11.17 -32.27
C PHE A 411 25.40 11.20 -33.07
N THR A 412 25.93 10.05 -33.51
CA THR A 412 27.16 10.01 -34.34
C THR A 412 26.88 10.08 -35.85
N SER A 413 25.65 9.80 -36.27
CA SER A 413 25.19 9.91 -37.66
C SER A 413 25.18 11.38 -38.13
N ARG A 414 25.91 11.68 -39.21
CA ARG A 414 25.80 12.96 -39.94
C ARG A 414 24.69 12.99 -41.00
N ASN A 415 23.79 12.01 -41.00
CA ASN A 415 22.65 11.99 -41.91
C ASN A 415 21.60 13.06 -41.53
N LYS A 416 20.84 13.57 -42.50
CA LYS A 416 19.75 14.51 -42.23
C LYS A 416 18.70 13.91 -41.28
N LEU A 417 18.28 14.72 -40.31
CA LEU A 417 17.15 14.45 -39.42
C LEU A 417 15.85 14.34 -40.23
N THR A 418 15.14 13.24 -40.06
CA THR A 418 13.79 13.02 -40.62
C THR A 418 12.84 12.73 -39.46
N VAL A 419 11.54 13.04 -39.62
CA VAL A 419 10.56 12.87 -38.54
C VAL A 419 10.55 11.44 -37.95
N PRO A 420 10.60 10.35 -38.75
CA PRO A 420 10.72 9.00 -38.19
C PRO A 420 11.99 8.77 -37.36
N ARG A 421 13.14 9.32 -37.77
CA ARG A 421 14.39 9.21 -37.01
C ARG A 421 14.31 9.98 -35.68
N PHE A 422 13.68 11.15 -35.70
CA PHE A 422 13.43 11.96 -34.50
C PHE A 422 12.52 11.23 -33.50
N LEU A 423 11.42 10.61 -33.97
CA LEU A 423 10.51 9.85 -33.11
C LEU A 423 11.16 8.56 -32.57
N MET A 424 11.89 7.78 -33.40
CA MET A 424 12.61 6.59 -32.94
C MET A 424 13.69 6.92 -31.88
N CYS A 425 14.27 8.12 -31.90
CA CYS A 425 15.22 8.56 -30.86
C CYS A 425 14.54 8.80 -29.50
N HIS A 426 13.33 9.37 -29.50
CA HIS A 426 12.56 9.56 -28.26
C HIS A 426 12.06 8.23 -27.69
N LEU A 427 11.68 7.28 -28.55
CA LEU A 427 11.28 5.95 -28.13
C LEU A 427 12.45 5.19 -27.47
N ALA A 428 13.64 5.22 -28.08
CA ALA A 428 14.83 4.60 -27.50
C ALA A 428 15.29 5.26 -26.18
N LEU A 429 14.91 6.53 -25.93
CA LEU A 429 15.11 7.19 -24.66
C LEU A 429 14.07 6.75 -23.61
N ALA A 430 12.80 6.61 -24.00
CA ALA A 430 11.74 6.12 -23.12
C ALA A 430 11.98 4.66 -22.70
N ASP A 431 12.32 3.78 -23.64
CA ASP A 431 12.64 2.38 -23.38
C ASP A 431 13.92 2.23 -22.52
N LEU A 432 14.86 3.17 -22.61
CA LEU A 432 16.03 3.26 -21.73
C LEU A 432 15.65 3.67 -20.30
N CYS A 433 14.70 4.59 -20.10
CA CYS A 433 14.17 4.90 -18.76
C CYS A 433 13.54 3.65 -18.11
N ILE A 434 12.77 2.86 -18.87
CA ILE A 434 12.22 1.58 -18.40
C ILE A 434 13.35 0.60 -18.05
N GLY A 435 14.38 0.48 -18.91
CA GLY A 435 15.55 -0.36 -18.64
C GLY A 435 16.30 0.02 -17.35
N VAL A 436 16.49 1.31 -17.08
CA VAL A 436 17.11 1.80 -15.84
C VAL A 436 16.22 1.53 -14.62
N TYR A 437 14.90 1.72 -14.72
CA TYR A 437 13.95 1.31 -13.68
C TYR A 437 14.08 -0.20 -13.36
N LEU A 438 14.06 -1.06 -14.39
CA LEU A 438 14.24 -2.51 -14.24
C LEU A 438 15.60 -2.86 -13.61
N LEU A 439 16.64 -2.09 -13.89
CA LEU A 439 17.98 -2.31 -13.32
C LEU A 439 18.02 -1.96 -11.83
N MET A 440 17.28 -0.94 -11.40
CA MET A 440 17.11 -0.61 -9.98
C MET A 440 16.42 -1.76 -9.24
N ILE A 441 15.31 -2.28 -9.78
CA ILE A 441 14.59 -3.42 -9.18
C ILE A 441 15.48 -4.67 -9.09
N ALA A 442 16.18 -5.02 -10.19
CA ALA A 442 17.09 -6.18 -10.21
C ALA A 442 18.29 -6.02 -9.25
N THR A 443 18.77 -4.80 -9.03
CA THR A 443 19.85 -4.50 -8.07
C THR A 443 19.38 -4.63 -6.61
N VAL A 444 18.13 -4.25 -6.31
CA VAL A 444 17.52 -4.45 -4.98
C VAL A 444 17.32 -5.94 -4.71
N ASP A 445 16.74 -6.67 -5.65
CA ASP A 445 16.53 -8.13 -5.57
C ASP A 445 17.84 -8.91 -5.29
N LEU A 446 18.96 -8.54 -5.92
CA LEU A 446 20.27 -9.10 -5.56
C LEU A 446 20.76 -8.71 -4.16
N ARG A 447 20.48 -7.47 -3.71
CA ARG A 447 21.00 -6.95 -2.43
C ARG A 447 20.23 -7.50 -1.23
N THR A 448 18.93 -7.75 -1.36
CA THR A 448 18.05 -8.20 -0.27
C THR A 448 17.73 -9.69 -0.31
N HIS A 449 18.47 -10.46 -1.10
CA HIS A 449 18.27 -11.89 -1.36
C HIS A 449 18.01 -12.72 -0.09
N GLY A 450 16.82 -13.32 0.03
CA GLY A 450 16.41 -14.14 1.18
C GLY A 450 16.16 -13.35 2.48
N GLN A 451 16.22 -12.02 2.43
CA GLN A 451 15.95 -11.09 3.54
C GLN A 451 15.09 -9.89 3.09
N TYR A 452 14.30 -10.06 2.02
CA TYR A 452 13.47 -9.00 1.45
C TYR A 452 12.50 -8.42 2.48
N SER A 453 11.77 -9.27 3.23
CA SER A 453 10.80 -8.86 4.25
C SER A 453 11.37 -7.90 5.32
N GLN A 454 12.66 -8.03 5.66
CA GLN A 454 13.34 -7.16 6.64
C GLN A 454 13.69 -5.78 6.06
N HIS A 455 13.98 -5.70 4.76
CA HIS A 455 14.45 -4.49 4.08
C HIS A 455 13.39 -3.81 3.20
N ALA A 456 12.26 -4.49 2.93
CA ALA A 456 11.20 -4.04 2.04
C ALA A 456 10.66 -2.65 2.41
N ILE A 457 10.47 -2.37 3.70
CA ILE A 457 9.96 -1.08 4.18
C ILE A 457 10.99 0.04 3.93
N GLU A 458 12.29 -0.22 4.09
CA GLU A 458 13.34 0.77 3.80
C GLU A 458 13.46 1.04 2.30
N TRP A 459 13.25 0.03 1.45
CA TRP A 459 13.16 0.20 0.01
C TRP A 459 11.91 1.01 -0.39
N GLN A 460 10.71 0.51 -0.04
CA GLN A 460 9.41 1.08 -0.42
C GLN A 460 9.25 2.52 0.06
N THR A 461 9.66 2.83 1.29
CA THR A 461 9.60 4.20 1.85
C THR A 461 10.86 5.02 1.59
N GLY A 462 11.80 4.50 0.81
CA GLY A 462 13.05 5.15 0.44
C GLY A 462 12.95 5.92 -0.90
N PRO A 463 13.80 6.94 -1.12
CA PRO A 463 13.78 7.74 -2.34
C PRO A 463 14.10 6.95 -3.61
N GLY A 464 14.77 5.79 -3.46
CA GLY A 464 15.03 4.86 -4.57
C GLY A 464 13.74 4.31 -5.19
N CYS A 465 12.74 3.98 -4.37
CA CYS A 465 11.45 3.50 -4.88
C CYS A 465 10.64 4.62 -5.54
N SER A 466 10.66 5.83 -4.97
CA SER A 466 10.05 7.01 -5.60
C SER A 466 10.66 7.33 -6.98
N ALA A 467 11.98 7.23 -7.12
CA ALA A 467 12.67 7.42 -8.39
C ALA A 467 12.40 6.28 -9.40
N ALA A 468 12.34 5.02 -8.92
CA ALA A 468 11.97 3.87 -9.73
C ALA A 468 10.55 4.00 -10.31
N GLY A 469 9.57 4.34 -9.47
CA GLY A 469 8.17 4.55 -9.89
C GLY A 469 8.01 5.70 -10.89
N PHE A 470 8.71 6.82 -10.66
CA PHE A 470 8.76 7.92 -11.63
C PHE A 470 9.29 7.45 -13.00
N LEU A 471 10.44 6.76 -13.02
CA LEU A 471 11.05 6.26 -14.27
C LEU A 471 10.16 5.23 -14.99
N SER A 472 9.46 4.38 -14.24
CA SER A 472 8.51 3.41 -14.78
C SER A 472 7.33 4.09 -15.48
N VAL A 473 6.63 5.00 -14.79
CA VAL A 473 5.46 5.72 -15.37
C VAL A 473 5.90 6.66 -16.49
N PHE A 474 6.91 7.50 -16.27
CA PHE A 474 7.39 8.43 -17.30
C PHE A 474 7.88 7.69 -18.55
N GLY A 475 8.66 6.61 -18.39
CA GLY A 475 9.16 5.81 -19.49
C GLY A 475 8.05 5.07 -20.23
N GLY A 476 7.13 4.43 -19.52
CA GLY A 476 5.98 3.71 -20.10
C GLY A 476 5.08 4.62 -20.92
N GLU A 477 4.55 5.68 -20.30
CA GLU A 477 3.63 6.61 -20.95
C GLU A 477 4.28 7.33 -22.14
N LEU A 478 5.56 7.71 -22.03
CA LEU A 478 6.28 8.33 -23.15
C LEU A 478 6.52 7.33 -24.29
N SER A 479 6.78 6.06 -23.99
CA SER A 479 7.00 5.03 -25.02
C SER A 479 5.71 4.74 -25.78
N VAL A 480 4.58 4.55 -25.09
CA VAL A 480 3.24 4.40 -25.68
C VAL A 480 2.84 5.63 -26.51
N TYR A 481 3.00 6.84 -25.97
CA TYR A 481 2.71 8.09 -26.70
C TYR A 481 3.57 8.25 -27.96
N THR A 482 4.86 7.92 -27.87
CA THR A 482 5.78 7.99 -29.01
C THR A 482 5.43 6.95 -30.07
N LEU A 483 5.05 5.73 -29.67
CA LEU A 483 4.57 4.71 -30.60
C LEU A 483 3.29 5.16 -31.32
N SER A 484 2.29 5.65 -30.61
CA SER A 484 1.08 6.22 -31.22
C SER A 484 1.42 7.33 -32.23
N SER A 485 2.32 8.26 -31.85
CA SER A 485 2.80 9.32 -32.73
C SER A 485 3.51 8.81 -33.99
N ILE A 486 4.30 7.73 -33.89
CA ILE A 486 4.91 7.03 -35.03
C ILE A 486 3.83 6.43 -35.95
N THR A 487 2.76 5.85 -35.42
CA THR A 487 1.68 5.29 -36.26
C THR A 487 0.89 6.37 -37.00
N LEU A 488 0.64 7.52 -36.36
CA LEU A 488 -0.02 8.67 -36.97
C LEU A 488 0.85 9.32 -38.06
N GLU A 489 2.17 9.46 -37.85
CA GLU A 489 3.11 9.91 -38.89
C GLU A 489 3.06 8.99 -40.11
N ARG A 490 3.02 7.68 -39.89
CA ARG A 490 2.94 6.69 -40.97
C ARG A 490 1.62 6.72 -41.70
N TRP A 491 0.51 6.79 -40.98
CA TRP A 491 -0.81 6.89 -41.60
C TRP A 491 -0.92 8.17 -42.46
N HIS A 492 -0.51 9.31 -41.92
CA HIS A 492 -0.52 10.60 -42.61
C HIS A 492 0.41 10.62 -43.83
N THR A 493 1.63 10.08 -43.72
CA THR A 493 2.59 10.07 -44.84
C THR A 493 2.23 9.06 -45.94
N ILE A 494 1.56 7.95 -45.61
CA ILE A 494 1.08 6.98 -46.61
C ILE A 494 -0.17 7.49 -47.33
N THR A 495 -1.13 8.11 -46.63
CA THR A 495 -2.37 8.62 -47.26
C THR A 495 -2.15 9.91 -48.05
N ASN A 496 -1.35 10.84 -47.53
CA ASN A 496 -1.09 12.13 -48.20
C ASN A 496 0.11 12.09 -49.17
N ALA A 497 0.62 10.90 -49.52
CA ALA A 497 1.75 10.72 -50.45
C ALA A 497 1.53 11.35 -51.85
N MET A 498 0.27 11.62 -52.22
CA MET A 498 -0.14 12.25 -53.48
C MET A 498 -0.20 13.80 -53.42
N GLN A 499 0.06 14.43 -52.25
CA GLN A 499 0.02 15.89 -52.07
C GLN A 499 1.35 16.43 -51.51
N VAL A 500 2.25 16.80 -52.43
CA VAL A 500 3.64 17.23 -52.16
C VAL A 500 3.76 18.40 -51.15
N GLU A 501 2.71 19.23 -51.01
CA GLU A 501 2.70 20.39 -50.13
C GLU A 501 2.33 20.08 -48.67
N ARG A 502 1.94 18.83 -48.34
CA ARG A 502 1.41 18.44 -47.01
C ARG A 502 2.27 17.41 -46.27
N HIS A 503 3.60 17.50 -46.38
CA HIS A 503 4.49 16.70 -45.53
C HIS A 503 4.58 17.27 -44.11
N LEU A 504 4.53 16.39 -43.11
CA LEU A 504 4.56 16.75 -41.70
C LEU A 504 5.97 17.24 -41.32
N VAL A 505 6.08 18.51 -40.93
CA VAL A 505 7.37 19.20 -40.76
C VAL A 505 7.98 18.88 -39.39
N LEU A 506 9.32 18.84 -39.30
CA LEU A 506 10.03 18.52 -38.05
C LEU A 506 9.65 19.46 -36.89
N THR A 507 9.30 20.72 -37.15
CA THR A 507 8.78 21.67 -36.15
C THR A 507 7.42 21.27 -35.59
N GLN A 508 6.51 20.77 -36.44
CA GLN A 508 5.20 20.25 -36.01
C GLN A 508 5.38 18.97 -35.18
N ALA A 509 6.24 18.05 -35.64
CA ALA A 509 6.56 16.83 -34.89
C ALA A 509 7.22 17.12 -33.53
N ALA A 510 8.11 18.12 -33.45
CA ALA A 510 8.71 18.56 -32.20
C ALA A 510 7.67 19.19 -31.26
N SER A 511 6.70 19.96 -31.78
CA SER A 511 5.59 20.51 -30.98
C SER A 511 4.67 19.42 -30.43
N ILE A 512 4.37 18.38 -31.20
CA ILE A 512 3.59 17.21 -30.76
C ILE A 512 4.35 16.48 -29.65
N MET A 513 5.63 16.17 -29.85
CA MET A 513 6.45 15.52 -28.83
C MET A 513 6.60 16.37 -27.56
N ALA A 514 6.72 17.69 -27.66
CA ALA A 514 6.79 18.57 -26.49
C ALA A 514 5.49 18.53 -25.65
N ALA A 515 4.32 18.46 -26.29
CA ALA A 515 3.05 18.28 -25.60
C ALA A 515 2.97 16.90 -24.91
N GLY A 516 3.40 15.83 -25.59
CA GLY A 516 3.50 14.48 -25.00
C GLY A 516 4.41 14.45 -23.77
N TRP A 517 5.60 15.06 -23.86
CA TRP A 517 6.54 15.16 -22.73
C TRP A 517 5.93 15.84 -21.51
N LEU A 518 5.18 16.94 -21.69
CA LEU A 518 4.51 17.63 -20.57
C LEU A 518 3.43 16.75 -19.92
N ILE A 519 2.70 15.94 -20.70
CA ILE A 519 1.69 15.00 -20.20
C ILE A 519 2.36 13.87 -19.41
N CYS A 520 3.35 13.19 -19.99
CA CYS A 520 4.04 12.07 -19.35
C CYS A 520 4.83 12.50 -18.10
N LEU A 521 5.45 13.68 -18.11
CA LEU A 521 6.06 14.28 -16.91
C LEU A 521 5.01 14.57 -15.84
N GLY A 522 3.84 15.12 -16.21
CA GLY A 522 2.72 15.31 -15.29
C GLY A 522 2.28 14.00 -14.63
N MET A 523 2.05 12.96 -15.43
CA MET A 523 1.67 11.63 -14.95
C MET A 523 2.71 11.00 -14.00
N GLY A 524 4.00 11.09 -14.32
CA GLY A 524 5.07 10.60 -13.44
C GLY A 524 5.27 11.43 -12.16
N MET A 525 5.00 12.74 -12.19
CA MET A 525 5.17 13.61 -11.02
C MET A 525 4.00 13.57 -10.04
N LEU A 526 2.77 13.28 -10.49
CA LEU A 526 1.57 13.32 -9.64
C LEU A 526 1.65 12.44 -8.37
N PRO A 527 2.14 11.18 -8.42
CA PRO A 527 2.31 10.37 -7.21
C PRO A 527 3.41 10.90 -6.26
N LEU A 528 4.40 11.66 -6.77
CA LEU A 528 5.40 12.31 -5.92
C LEU A 528 4.84 13.53 -5.15
N VAL A 529 3.73 14.09 -5.62
CA VAL A 529 3.00 15.20 -4.97
C VAL A 529 1.89 14.67 -4.02
N GLY A 530 1.71 13.36 -3.92
CA GLY A 530 0.74 12.73 -3.01
C GLY A 530 -0.68 12.54 -3.59
N VAL A 531 -0.83 12.56 -4.91
CA VAL A 531 -2.09 12.22 -5.62
C VAL A 531 -2.33 10.70 -5.67
N SER A 532 -1.25 9.93 -5.64
CA SER A 532 -1.19 8.47 -5.46
C SER A 532 0.14 8.17 -4.75
N SER A 533 0.47 6.90 -4.51
CA SER A 533 1.75 6.53 -3.89
C SER A 533 2.46 5.39 -4.64
N TYR A 534 3.74 5.59 -4.93
CA TYR A 534 4.65 4.53 -5.37
C TYR A 534 5.08 3.61 -4.22
N THR A 535 4.86 3.96 -2.95
CA THR A 535 5.39 3.21 -1.78
C THR A 535 4.53 2.02 -1.35
N LYS A 536 3.42 1.73 -2.06
CA LYS A 536 2.42 0.71 -1.68
C LYS A 536 2.73 -0.71 -2.21
N VAL A 537 3.61 -0.81 -3.20
CA VAL A 537 3.90 -2.05 -3.93
C VAL A 537 5.41 -2.24 -4.07
N SER A 538 5.89 -3.46 -3.91
CA SER A 538 7.31 -3.86 -4.04
C SER A 538 8.03 -3.32 -5.29
N MET A 539 7.30 -3.28 -6.42
CA MET A 539 7.71 -2.83 -7.75
C MET A 539 7.71 -1.30 -7.93
N CYS A 540 7.26 -0.53 -6.93
CA CYS A 540 7.15 0.92 -6.99
C CYS A 540 6.14 1.47 -8.03
N LEU A 541 5.13 0.67 -8.38
CA LEU A 541 4.03 1.07 -9.26
C LEU A 541 2.95 1.85 -8.46
N PRO A 542 2.21 2.79 -9.08
CA PRO A 542 1.28 3.69 -8.38
C PRO A 542 -0.08 3.03 -8.11
N MET A 543 -0.08 1.85 -7.48
CA MET A 543 -1.26 0.99 -7.26
C MET A 543 -1.93 1.25 -5.90
N ASP A 544 -2.09 2.52 -5.52
CA ASP A 544 -2.76 2.91 -4.28
C ASP A 544 -4.29 2.93 -4.44
N ILE A 545 -4.97 2.05 -3.70
CA ILE A 545 -6.43 1.90 -3.71
C ILE A 545 -7.11 2.41 -2.42
N GLU A 546 -6.36 2.94 -1.46
CA GLU A 546 -6.91 3.38 -0.16
C GLU A 546 -7.71 4.69 -0.26
N THR A 547 -7.42 5.52 -1.27
CA THR A 547 -8.09 6.81 -1.46
C THR A 547 -8.81 6.88 -2.82
N PRO A 548 -10.01 7.48 -2.91
CA PRO A 548 -10.74 7.59 -4.17
C PRO A 548 -10.00 8.49 -5.19
N LEU A 549 -9.11 9.35 -4.72
CA LEU A 549 -8.30 10.24 -5.55
C LEU A 549 -7.15 9.48 -6.23
N ALA A 550 -6.51 8.54 -5.52
CA ALA A 550 -5.52 7.63 -6.11
C ALA A 550 -6.16 6.60 -7.05
N GLN A 551 -7.32 6.03 -6.69
CA GLN A 551 -8.11 5.17 -7.58
C GLN A 551 -8.45 5.87 -8.90
N ALA A 552 -8.92 7.12 -8.84
CA ALA A 552 -9.22 7.91 -10.05
C ALA A 552 -7.98 8.14 -10.92
N PHE A 553 -6.81 8.37 -10.32
CA PHE A 553 -5.54 8.52 -11.04
C PHE A 553 -5.13 7.24 -11.81
N ILE A 554 -5.28 6.05 -11.18
CA ILE A 554 -5.02 4.76 -11.83
C ILE A 554 -5.96 4.56 -13.04
N ILE A 555 -7.25 4.87 -12.87
CA ILE A 555 -8.25 4.76 -13.94
C ILE A 555 -7.92 5.72 -15.10
N ILE A 556 -7.42 6.93 -14.84
CA ILE A 556 -7.01 7.89 -15.87
C ILE A 556 -5.82 7.36 -16.69
N ILE A 557 -4.79 6.79 -16.04
CA ILE A 557 -3.65 6.16 -16.73
C ILE A 557 -4.12 4.99 -17.61
N LEU A 558 -4.98 4.12 -17.08
CA LEU A 558 -5.53 2.98 -17.82
C LEU A 558 -6.33 3.45 -19.05
N LEU A 559 -7.20 4.44 -18.90
CA LEU A 559 -8.01 5.00 -19.99
C LEU A 559 -7.15 5.67 -21.06
N PHE A 560 -6.06 6.35 -20.68
CA PHE A 560 -5.11 6.94 -21.63
C PHE A 560 -4.41 5.87 -22.48
N ASN A 561 -3.93 4.78 -21.86
CA ASN A 561 -3.31 3.65 -22.56
C ASN A 561 -4.30 2.93 -23.49
N VAL A 562 -5.55 2.71 -23.05
CA VAL A 562 -6.62 2.14 -23.89
C VAL A 562 -6.94 3.06 -25.08
N ALA A 563 -7.01 4.38 -24.87
CA ALA A 563 -7.25 5.35 -25.93
C ALA A 563 -6.09 5.37 -26.96
N ALA A 564 -4.84 5.32 -26.50
CA ALA A 564 -3.65 5.23 -27.34
C ALA A 564 -3.68 3.96 -28.22
N PHE A 565 -4.04 2.81 -27.65
CA PHE A 565 -4.22 1.55 -28.39
C PHE A 565 -5.33 1.63 -29.44
N VAL A 566 -6.48 2.27 -29.13
CA VAL A 566 -7.56 2.47 -30.10
C VAL A 566 -7.12 3.38 -31.25
N VAL A 567 -6.41 4.49 -30.97
CA VAL A 567 -5.86 5.39 -32.00
C VAL A 567 -4.89 4.64 -32.93
N VAL A 568 -4.02 3.80 -32.37
CA VAL A 568 -3.10 2.94 -33.12
C VAL A 568 -3.87 1.96 -34.01
N CYS A 569 -4.86 1.24 -33.46
CA CYS A 569 -5.67 0.28 -34.21
C CYS A 569 -6.43 0.93 -35.38
N VAL A 570 -7.09 2.07 -35.15
CA VAL A 570 -7.80 2.82 -36.21
C VAL A 570 -6.83 3.28 -37.29
N SER A 571 -5.68 3.84 -36.91
CA SER A 571 -4.63 4.25 -37.85
C SER A 571 -4.16 3.09 -38.74
N TYR A 572 -4.07 1.88 -38.19
CA TYR A 572 -3.69 0.68 -38.94
C TYR A 572 -4.75 0.18 -39.90
N VAL A 573 -6.03 0.20 -39.52
CA VAL A 573 -7.13 -0.10 -40.45
C VAL A 573 -7.11 0.87 -41.63
N LEU A 574 -6.89 2.16 -41.37
CA LEU A 574 -6.81 3.18 -42.42
C LEU A 574 -5.57 3.03 -43.32
N ILE A 575 -4.40 2.67 -42.78
CA ILE A 575 -3.21 2.30 -43.57
C ILE A 575 -3.50 1.08 -44.46
N TYR A 576 -4.12 0.04 -43.90
CA TYR A 576 -4.43 -1.19 -44.64
C TYR A 576 -5.41 -0.94 -45.80
N LEU A 577 -6.46 -0.13 -45.57
CA LEU A 577 -7.40 0.29 -46.61
C LEU A 577 -6.71 1.12 -47.71
N ALA A 578 -5.85 2.08 -47.34
CA ALA A 578 -5.09 2.88 -48.29
C ALA A 578 -4.15 2.03 -49.17
N VAL A 579 -3.44 1.06 -48.60
CA VAL A 579 -2.54 0.15 -49.34
C VAL A 579 -3.33 -0.87 -50.21
N LYS A 580 -4.56 -1.20 -49.83
CA LYS A 580 -5.43 -2.12 -50.57
C LYS A 580 -6.06 -1.46 -51.81
N ASN A 581 -6.33 -0.16 -51.78
CA ASN A 581 -7.01 0.56 -52.89
C ASN A 581 -6.36 0.32 -54.27
N PRO A 582 -7.15 0.11 -55.33
CA PRO A 582 -6.63 -0.30 -56.64
C PRO A 582 -5.92 0.81 -57.43
N GLU A 583 -6.26 2.09 -57.19
CA GLU A 583 -5.82 3.23 -58.00
C GLU A 583 -4.37 3.68 -57.76
N HIS A 584 -3.61 3.00 -56.89
CA HIS A 584 -2.23 3.38 -56.53
C HIS A 584 -1.22 2.30 -57.00
N PRO A 585 -0.61 2.44 -58.20
CA PRO A 585 0.26 1.38 -58.76
C PRO A 585 1.69 1.39 -58.21
N SER A 586 2.20 2.57 -57.83
CA SER A 586 3.62 2.85 -57.65
C SER A 586 4.08 2.77 -56.19
N GLY A 587 4.11 1.55 -55.62
CA GLY A 587 4.73 1.32 -54.30
C GLY A 587 4.44 -0.04 -53.67
N ARG A 588 3.18 -0.50 -53.77
CA ARG A 588 2.56 -1.69 -53.15
C ARG A 588 3.48 -2.72 -52.46
N SER A 589 4.46 -3.32 -53.14
CA SER A 589 5.31 -4.37 -52.53
C SER A 589 6.34 -3.87 -51.50
N ALA A 590 6.69 -2.58 -51.51
CA ALA A 590 7.55 -1.95 -50.51
C ALA A 590 6.72 -1.54 -49.29
N ASP A 591 5.63 -0.82 -49.51
CA ASP A 591 4.81 -0.25 -48.44
C ASP A 591 4.07 -1.33 -47.64
N THR A 592 3.58 -2.39 -48.29
CA THR A 592 3.04 -3.57 -47.59
C THR A 592 4.09 -4.25 -46.71
N LYS A 593 5.36 -4.28 -47.14
CA LYS A 593 6.47 -4.83 -46.32
C LYS A 593 6.81 -3.90 -45.15
N ILE A 594 6.61 -2.59 -45.27
CA ILE A 594 6.82 -1.62 -44.18
C ILE A 594 5.64 -1.69 -43.19
N ALA A 595 4.40 -1.68 -43.66
CA ALA A 595 3.20 -1.80 -42.84
C ALA A 595 3.20 -3.11 -42.02
N LYS A 596 3.50 -4.26 -42.64
CA LYS A 596 3.59 -5.55 -41.91
C LYS A 596 4.68 -5.53 -40.82
N ARG A 597 5.80 -4.85 -41.04
CA ARG A 597 6.90 -4.72 -40.07
C ARG A 597 6.50 -3.91 -38.84
N MET A 598 5.77 -2.82 -39.05
CA MET A 598 5.36 -1.94 -37.97
C MET A 598 4.12 -2.49 -37.23
N ALA A 599 3.24 -3.24 -37.90
CA ALA A 599 2.16 -3.99 -37.26
C ALA A 599 2.66 -5.05 -36.25
N VAL A 600 3.77 -5.73 -36.55
CA VAL A 600 4.39 -6.69 -35.60
C VAL A 600 4.79 -6.00 -34.29
N LEU A 601 5.39 -4.81 -34.37
CA LEU A 601 5.89 -4.08 -33.20
C LEU A 601 4.76 -3.67 -32.24
N ILE A 602 3.61 -3.26 -32.80
CA ILE A 602 2.40 -2.91 -32.05
C ILE A 602 1.73 -4.14 -31.43
N PHE A 603 1.72 -5.27 -32.16
CA PHE A 603 1.15 -6.50 -31.63
C PHE A 603 2.01 -7.09 -30.51
N THR A 604 3.34 -6.95 -30.57
CA THR A 604 4.22 -7.30 -29.45
C THR A 604 4.04 -6.39 -28.24
N ASP A 605 3.87 -5.08 -28.44
CA ASP A 605 3.55 -4.12 -27.36
C ASP A 605 2.24 -4.46 -26.65
N PHE A 606 1.14 -4.58 -27.41
CA PHE A 606 -0.17 -4.93 -26.86
C PHE A 606 -0.17 -6.24 -26.06
N LEU A 607 0.53 -7.28 -26.53
CA LEU A 607 0.66 -8.55 -25.80
C LEU A 607 1.45 -8.43 -24.49
N CYS A 608 2.35 -7.45 -24.35
CA CYS A 608 3.05 -7.17 -23.09
C CYS A 608 2.20 -6.33 -22.13
N MET A 609 1.42 -5.37 -22.65
CA MET A 609 0.60 -4.45 -21.83
C MET A 609 -0.75 -5.04 -21.40
N ALA A 610 -1.31 -6.00 -22.15
CA ALA A 610 -2.62 -6.58 -21.87
C ALA A 610 -2.73 -7.30 -20.50
N PRO A 611 -1.75 -8.12 -20.04
CA PRO A 611 -1.80 -8.73 -18.71
C PRO A 611 -1.83 -7.69 -17.59
N ILE A 612 -0.95 -6.69 -17.65
CA ILE A 612 -0.85 -5.61 -16.64
C ILE A 612 -2.18 -4.86 -16.55
N SER A 613 -2.76 -4.50 -17.71
CA SER A 613 -4.06 -3.85 -17.80
C SER A 613 -5.19 -4.69 -17.20
N PHE A 614 -5.21 -6.01 -17.46
CA PHE A 614 -6.21 -6.93 -16.94
C PHE A 614 -6.16 -7.05 -15.40
N PHE A 615 -4.97 -7.22 -14.83
CA PHE A 615 -4.82 -7.30 -13.37
C PHE A 615 -5.16 -5.98 -12.68
N ALA A 616 -4.78 -4.83 -13.26
CA ALA A 616 -5.17 -3.51 -12.75
C ALA A 616 -6.69 -3.31 -12.76
N ILE A 617 -7.39 -3.78 -13.80
CA ILE A 617 -8.86 -3.76 -13.87
C ILE A 617 -9.49 -4.68 -12.81
N SER A 618 -8.98 -5.90 -12.63
CA SER A 618 -9.53 -6.85 -11.63
C SER A 618 -9.47 -6.28 -10.20
N GLN A 619 -8.32 -5.72 -9.82
CA GLN A 619 -8.13 -5.08 -8.53
C GLN A 619 -9.00 -3.81 -8.39
N GLY A 620 -9.10 -2.99 -9.44
CA GLY A 620 -9.97 -1.79 -9.45
C GLY A 620 -11.47 -2.09 -9.36
N LEU A 621 -11.90 -3.29 -9.77
CA LEU A 621 -13.26 -3.80 -9.61
C LEU A 621 -13.48 -4.56 -8.29
N SER A 622 -12.49 -4.59 -7.40
CA SER A 622 -12.52 -5.34 -6.13
C SER A 622 -12.81 -6.84 -6.29
N MET A 623 -12.49 -7.43 -7.45
CA MET A 623 -12.57 -8.87 -7.65
C MET A 623 -11.22 -9.50 -7.28
N PRO A 624 -11.16 -10.36 -6.24
CA PRO A 624 -9.92 -11.02 -5.87
C PRO A 624 -9.43 -11.90 -7.03
N PRO A 625 -8.15 -11.80 -7.45
CA PRO A 625 -7.60 -12.67 -8.48
C PRO A 625 -7.70 -14.13 -8.02
N HIS A 626 -8.09 -15.03 -8.93
CA HIS A 626 -8.24 -16.44 -8.59
C HIS A 626 -6.89 -17.04 -8.20
N THR A 627 -6.87 -17.70 -7.04
CA THR A 627 -5.65 -18.08 -6.32
C THR A 627 -4.77 -19.06 -7.08
N GLY A 628 -3.51 -18.68 -7.32
CA GLY A 628 -2.47 -19.60 -7.76
C GLY A 628 -1.08 -18.96 -7.63
N SER A 629 -0.22 -19.50 -6.76
CA SER A 629 1.13 -19.01 -6.39
C SER A 629 2.09 -18.69 -7.56
N HIS A 630 1.72 -19.02 -8.81
CA HIS A 630 2.52 -18.76 -10.01
C HIS A 630 2.00 -17.62 -10.90
N SER A 631 0.81 -17.04 -10.66
CA SER A 631 0.32 -15.88 -11.44
C SER A 631 1.16 -14.63 -11.21
N ASP A 632 1.66 -14.46 -9.99
CA ASP A 632 2.12 -13.16 -9.51
C ASP A 632 3.56 -12.92 -10.00
N THR A 633 4.37 -13.98 -9.97
CA THR A 633 5.69 -14.02 -10.64
C THR A 633 5.58 -13.84 -12.16
N LEU A 634 4.48 -14.29 -12.77
CA LEU A 634 4.25 -14.14 -14.22
C LEU A 634 4.04 -12.67 -14.61
N LEU A 635 3.37 -11.87 -13.77
CA LEU A 635 3.14 -10.44 -14.02
C LEU A 635 4.46 -9.67 -14.14
N ILE A 636 5.42 -9.98 -13.25
CA ILE A 636 6.78 -9.42 -13.23
C ILE A 636 7.53 -9.74 -14.53
N PHE A 637 7.38 -10.98 -15.01
CA PHE A 637 8.03 -11.44 -16.24
C PHE A 637 7.40 -10.83 -17.49
N MET A 638 6.08 -10.64 -17.53
CA MET A 638 5.37 -10.05 -18.68
C MET A 638 5.64 -8.56 -18.90
N HIS A 639 6.15 -7.85 -17.89
CA HIS A 639 6.59 -6.46 -18.03
C HIS A 639 7.95 -6.32 -18.77
N GLN A 640 8.78 -7.37 -18.79
CA GLN A 640 10.14 -7.35 -19.36
C GLN A 640 10.24 -7.27 -20.91
N PRO A 641 9.40 -7.94 -21.73
CA PRO A 641 9.70 -8.11 -23.16
C PRO A 641 9.50 -6.83 -23.99
N TYR A 642 8.74 -5.87 -23.48
CA TYR A 642 8.41 -4.60 -24.16
C TYR A 642 9.67 -3.80 -24.54
N SER A 643 10.44 -3.34 -23.55
CA SER A 643 11.68 -2.57 -23.75
C SER A 643 12.76 -3.37 -24.50
N LEU A 644 12.74 -4.71 -24.39
CA LEU A 644 13.66 -5.59 -25.12
C LEU A 644 13.36 -5.65 -26.63
N CYS A 645 12.11 -5.87 -27.02
CA CYS A 645 11.77 -6.13 -28.42
C CYS A 645 12.04 -4.93 -29.34
N ASN A 646 11.82 -3.71 -28.85
CA ASN A 646 11.88 -2.48 -29.64
C ASN A 646 13.23 -2.28 -30.37
N PRO A 647 14.41 -2.26 -29.71
CA PRO A 647 15.72 -2.17 -30.39
C PRO A 647 15.98 -3.24 -31.44
N PHE A 648 15.64 -4.51 -31.15
CA PHE A 648 15.89 -5.62 -32.08
C PHE A 648 14.98 -5.54 -33.31
N LEU A 649 13.75 -5.05 -33.17
CA LEU A 649 12.89 -4.75 -34.29
C LEU A 649 13.45 -3.58 -35.13
N TYR A 650 13.84 -2.46 -34.54
CA TYR A 650 14.39 -1.33 -35.31
C TYR A 650 15.68 -1.69 -36.06
N THR A 651 16.60 -2.40 -35.41
CA THR A 651 17.87 -2.83 -36.00
C THR A 651 17.67 -3.89 -37.09
N ALA A 652 16.82 -4.90 -36.91
CA ALA A 652 16.59 -5.92 -37.94
C ALA A 652 15.88 -5.36 -39.18
N LEU A 653 14.90 -4.46 -38.97
CA LEU A 653 13.92 -4.07 -39.98
C LEU A 653 14.33 -2.83 -40.80
N THR A 654 15.27 -2.02 -40.32
CA THR A 654 15.63 -0.73 -40.94
C THR A 654 16.98 -0.80 -41.67
N ARG A 655 16.96 -0.93 -43.01
CA ARG A 655 18.19 -0.99 -43.83
C ARG A 655 19.15 0.19 -43.60
N GLY A 656 18.64 1.41 -43.46
CA GLY A 656 19.46 2.59 -43.19
C GLY A 656 20.21 2.50 -41.85
N PHE A 657 19.49 2.14 -40.77
CA PHE A 657 20.10 1.95 -39.45
C PHE A 657 21.18 0.86 -39.47
N ARG A 658 20.95 -0.26 -40.17
CA ARG A 658 21.96 -1.32 -40.33
C ARG A 658 23.23 -0.81 -41.00
N THR A 659 23.11 0.05 -42.02
CA THR A 659 24.28 0.68 -42.66
C THR A 659 24.99 1.64 -41.70
N ASP A 660 24.24 2.51 -41.01
CA ASP A 660 24.78 3.49 -40.06
C ASP A 660 25.50 2.79 -38.89
N ALA A 661 24.92 1.71 -38.34
CA ALA A 661 25.52 0.88 -37.28
C ALA A 661 26.78 0.11 -37.74
N CYS A 662 26.77 -0.47 -38.95
CA CYS A 662 27.96 -1.11 -39.52
C CYS A 662 29.11 -0.11 -39.79
N LEU A 663 28.79 1.15 -40.11
CA LEU A 663 29.78 2.22 -40.22
C LEU A 663 30.36 2.61 -38.85
N LEU A 664 29.56 2.58 -37.79
CA LEU A 664 30.01 2.83 -36.42
C LEU A 664 30.90 1.68 -35.89
N LEU A 665 30.49 0.42 -36.08
CA LEU A 665 31.28 -0.77 -35.73
C LEU A 665 32.65 -0.82 -36.42
N ARG A 666 32.72 -0.34 -37.67
CA ARG A 666 34.00 -0.11 -38.37
C ARG A 666 34.85 0.98 -37.71
N ARG A 667 34.22 2.06 -37.24
CA ARG A 667 34.91 3.18 -36.58
C ARG A 667 35.44 2.83 -35.18
N CYS A 668 34.81 1.85 -34.53
CA CYS A 668 35.30 1.22 -33.29
C CYS A 668 36.27 0.05 -33.52
N GLY A 669 36.65 -0.24 -34.77
CA GLY A 669 37.69 -1.22 -35.13
C GLY A 669 37.27 -2.70 -35.17
N CYS A 670 36.00 -3.03 -34.94
CA CYS A 670 35.59 -4.42 -34.68
C CYS A 670 35.41 -5.33 -35.92
N CYS A 671 35.46 -4.81 -37.16
CA CYS A 671 35.08 -5.60 -38.35
C CYS A 671 35.72 -5.17 -39.70
N THR A 672 36.60 -6.01 -40.24
CA THR A 672 37.03 -6.02 -41.67
C THR A 672 37.50 -7.41 -42.10
N PRO A 673 37.33 -7.85 -43.38
CA PRO A 673 36.40 -7.36 -44.41
C PRO A 673 35.62 -8.49 -45.13
N ASN A 674 34.33 -8.25 -45.40
CA ASN A 674 33.56 -8.98 -46.43
C ASN A 674 32.73 -7.96 -47.25
N ALA A 675 33.43 -6.97 -47.81
CA ALA A 675 32.82 -5.71 -48.24
C ALA A 675 32.45 -5.64 -49.73
N ASP A 676 33.05 -6.47 -50.58
CA ASP A 676 32.97 -6.31 -52.03
C ASP A 676 31.61 -6.75 -52.61
N PHE A 677 30.90 -7.64 -51.92
CA PHE A 677 29.56 -8.11 -52.30
C PHE A 677 28.49 -6.99 -52.32
N TYR A 678 28.62 -5.97 -51.45
CA TYR A 678 27.69 -4.83 -51.42
C TYR A 678 28.12 -3.66 -52.31
N ARG A 679 29.41 -3.60 -52.69
CA ARG A 679 29.96 -2.55 -53.55
C ARG A 679 29.65 -2.79 -55.03
N SER A 680 29.63 -4.04 -55.47
CA SER A 680 29.22 -4.43 -56.82
C SER A 680 27.77 -4.09 -57.13
N GLN A 681 26.85 -4.39 -56.20
CA GLN A 681 25.41 -4.20 -56.39
C GLN A 681 24.96 -2.73 -56.47
N THR A 682 25.74 -1.80 -55.91
CA THR A 682 25.47 -0.34 -56.01
C THR A 682 26.06 0.31 -57.25
N LEU A 683 27.15 -0.24 -57.81
CA LEU A 683 27.71 0.26 -59.08
C LEU A 683 26.86 -0.19 -60.28
N ALA A 684 26.38 -1.44 -60.27
CA ALA A 684 25.54 -2.01 -61.34
C ALA A 684 24.22 -1.24 -61.55
N SER A 685 23.65 -0.65 -60.49
CA SER A 685 22.44 0.19 -60.59
C SER A 685 22.68 1.56 -61.23
N HIS A 686 23.90 2.07 -61.24
CA HIS A 686 24.20 3.42 -61.75
C HIS A 686 24.53 3.48 -63.25
N LEU A 687 24.84 2.34 -63.88
CA LEU A 687 25.15 2.25 -65.32
C LEU A 687 23.94 1.97 -66.22
N ASN A 688 22.78 1.64 -65.64
CA ASN A 688 21.56 1.28 -66.40
C ASN A 688 20.56 2.44 -66.59
N CYS A 689 20.99 3.70 -66.44
CA CYS A 689 20.08 4.85 -66.47
C CYS A 689 20.55 6.05 -67.34
N THR A 690 21.16 5.77 -68.49
CA THR A 690 21.39 6.78 -69.54
C THR A 690 21.02 6.24 -70.92
N GLN A 691 20.01 6.87 -71.53
CA GLN A 691 19.56 6.75 -72.94
C GLN A 691 19.05 5.38 -73.42
N LYS A 692 17.78 5.37 -73.85
CA LYS A 692 17.20 4.33 -74.72
C LYS A 692 16.14 4.94 -75.66
N THR A 693 16.60 5.50 -76.77
CA THR A 693 15.75 6.11 -77.81
C THR A 693 16.15 5.61 -79.20
N SER A 694 15.22 4.91 -79.86
CA SER A 694 15.09 4.65 -81.30
C SER A 694 16.34 4.58 -82.21
N ASN A 695 16.61 3.37 -82.71
CA ASN A 695 17.29 3.03 -83.97
C ASN A 695 16.84 3.89 -85.18
N PRO A 696 17.66 4.13 -86.24
CA PRO A 696 18.27 3.05 -87.04
C PRO A 696 19.75 3.21 -87.49
N LEU A 697 20.26 2.09 -88.04
CA LEU A 697 21.52 1.93 -88.81
C LEU A 697 21.46 2.64 -90.20
N PRO A 698 22.54 2.74 -91.02
CA PRO A 698 23.73 1.87 -91.10
C PRO A 698 25.14 2.51 -91.36
N HIS A 699 26.16 1.63 -91.44
CA HIS A 699 27.48 1.75 -92.11
C HIS A 699 28.70 2.41 -91.42
N SER A 700 29.88 1.89 -91.84
CA SER A 700 31.24 2.48 -91.87
C SER A 700 32.14 2.49 -90.62
N LEU A 701 32.99 1.45 -90.52
CA LEU A 701 34.47 1.52 -90.54
C LEU A 701 35.25 2.68 -89.86
N SER A 702 36.32 2.26 -89.13
CA SER A 702 37.71 2.81 -89.16
C SER A 702 38.27 3.67 -88.00
N PHE A 703 39.16 3.03 -87.20
CA PHE A 703 40.48 3.51 -86.71
C PHE A 703 40.69 4.76 -85.81
N TYR A 704 41.89 4.79 -85.20
CA TYR A 704 42.52 5.83 -84.35
C TYR A 704 41.79 6.12 -83.01
N ALA A 705 42.34 5.89 -81.80
CA ALA A 705 43.69 5.65 -81.28
C ALA A 705 44.69 6.82 -81.41
N TYR A 706 45.13 7.38 -80.27
CA TYR A 706 46.52 7.79 -79.96
C TYR A 706 46.64 8.06 -78.44
N HIS A 707 47.62 7.40 -77.79
CA HIS A 707 48.65 7.87 -76.81
C HIS A 707 48.30 8.95 -75.75
N ILE A 708 48.96 9.03 -74.57
CA ILE A 708 50.42 8.98 -74.26
C ILE A 708 50.74 8.04 -73.05
N LYS A 709 52.04 7.76 -72.82
CA LYS A 709 52.57 6.58 -72.09
C LYS A 709 53.85 6.89 -71.29
N VAL A 710 53.86 6.57 -69.98
CA VAL A 710 55.00 6.56 -69.02
C VAL A 710 54.62 5.52 -67.93
N LYS A 711 55.27 4.36 -67.64
CA LYS A 711 56.56 3.71 -67.96
C LYS A 711 57.78 4.23 -67.16
N ASP A 712 58.57 3.45 -66.41
CA ASP A 712 58.53 2.02 -65.96
C ASP A 712 58.17 1.92 -64.45
N CYS A 713 58.49 0.98 -63.53
CA CYS A 713 59.41 -0.17 -63.31
C CYS A 713 58.67 -1.28 -62.48
N PHE A 714 59.06 -2.57 -62.29
CA PHE A 714 60.34 -3.28 -61.99
C PHE A 714 60.85 -3.08 -60.54
N LEU A 715 61.13 -4.09 -59.69
CA LEU A 715 61.25 -5.58 -59.71
C LEU A 715 60.83 -6.14 -58.30
N ASN A 716 60.78 -7.44 -57.94
CA ASN A 716 60.47 -8.76 -58.53
C ASN A 716 60.88 -9.87 -57.49
N LYS A 717 60.46 -11.13 -57.68
CA LYS A 717 60.73 -12.37 -56.88
C LYS A 717 59.98 -12.48 -55.53
N GLY A 718 59.24 -13.54 -55.21
CA GLY A 718 58.68 -14.62 -56.07
C GLY A 718 59.23 -16.04 -55.84
N ALA A 719 58.35 -17.03 -56.05
CA ALA A 719 58.53 -18.50 -55.95
C ALA A 719 58.73 -19.05 -54.52
N THR A 720 58.37 -20.31 -54.21
CA THR A 720 57.71 -21.35 -55.04
C THR A 720 56.34 -21.72 -54.50
#